data_AF-A0A7W7PPS3-F1
#
_entry.id   AF-A0A7W7PPS3-F1
#
_cell.length_a   1.000
_cell.length_b   1.000
_cell.length_c   1.000
_cell.angle_alpha   90.00
_cell.angle_beta   90.00
_cell.angle_gamma   90.00
#
_symmetry.space_group_name_H-M   'P 1'
#
loop_
_entity.id
_entity.type
_entity.pdbx_description
1 polymer ?
#
loop_
_entity_poly.entity_id
_entity_poly.type
_entity_poly.pdbx_seq_one_letter_code
_entity_poly.pdbx_strand_id
1 'polypeptide(L)'
;MPVSLFRRRFPASSAHRQAVGGAERSPGARRPARPSAERTRRLPHPFSALRSARPGAVLKALVTAVFAVVLAVQAAAALLPNAPLLFAGTAAALAVEAVLYRWQPGVLTLFAKAHADITVRHVLRDLLLVVGLLRLGAQDRETQYAPLVAGLLAFYALHCAVQAVSVLVRRTRTLPVLTRNVDASALRLSPAPSTLLRRPGPRLLVFGLPATAGLTVTAVTDEPRCAAAGVALSLALALAGLCALSLRLLPGRRPADEQEVLDWFDAWLADYRPTVGLYFSGGPSSAYQANMWLEPLAKLDARPVIVLRERFMVPRIAATDVPIVCLPKVSTLMRLERSTLQVLIHPSNSGKTSQVLRIPTIKHTFVNHGESDKLSSCNPYAKAYDEVWVAGPAARERYALAEVGVEDKDVVEIGRPQLDAVRPYAGPPTGPYTTVLYAPTWEGWDGDPGNTSVIAAGENLVRALLADPGVRLLYKPHPLTGSVDPRAGAADRRIRELIQAANRGRSGSRPAPSAELGRLTAELDRLTTTAFRAGADQVERMLLQSAPEPGRADAVARATAAWEEAYWASLPDGEHQVVVDARPSLYACFNVADLLISDVSSVVSDFLASGKPYAVANTGGLSEEEFRATFPTVAAATVLTPDAAGVPALLESVRHPEKDELAGARAELKLRLLGPAEPSSQERFGAAVDALCAAAEKHRARMTRRPTEVPPPRRGEDTAVVMPQPSRRG
;
A
#
# COMPACT_ATOMS: atom_id res chain seq x y z
N MET A 1 49.25 44.02 -18.50
CA MET A 1 48.88 45.43 -18.81
C MET A 1 47.90 45.43 -20.01
N PRO A 2 47.00 46.43 -20.14
CA PRO A 2 45.60 46.15 -19.73
C PRO A 2 44.48 46.81 -20.60
N VAL A 3 43.22 46.75 -20.09
CA VAL A 3 42.00 47.52 -20.47
C VAL A 3 41.37 47.14 -21.84
N SER A 4 40.04 47.20 -22.12
CA SER A 4 38.80 47.52 -21.35
C SER A 4 37.76 46.37 -21.52
N LEU A 5 36.75 46.10 -20.67
CA LEU A 5 35.71 46.89 -19.98
C LEU A 5 34.62 47.51 -20.88
N PHE A 6 33.42 46.87 -20.95
CA PHE A 6 32.13 47.54 -20.65
C PHE A 6 30.95 46.57 -20.37
N ARG A 7 29.89 47.09 -19.70
CA ARG A 7 28.60 46.41 -19.37
C ARG A 7 27.64 46.46 -20.59
N ARG A 8 26.58 45.63 -20.77
CA ARG A 8 25.33 45.54 -19.96
C ARG A 8 24.32 44.50 -20.54
N ARG A 9 23.50 43.89 -19.66
CA ARG A 9 22.11 43.34 -19.78
C ARG A 9 21.54 42.71 -21.09
N PHE A 10 20.85 41.57 -20.90
CA PHE A 10 19.81 40.98 -21.79
C PHE A 10 18.66 41.96 -22.14
N PRO A 11 17.93 41.71 -23.25
CA PRO A 11 16.70 40.89 -23.19
C PRO A 11 16.72 39.68 -24.15
N ALA A 12 15.66 38.84 -24.12
CA ALA A 12 15.52 37.67 -24.99
C ALA A 12 14.13 37.58 -25.65
N SER A 13 14.12 37.24 -26.94
CA SER A 13 12.99 36.83 -27.80
C SER A 13 13.62 36.12 -29.03
N SER A 14 12.97 35.31 -29.87
CA SER A 14 11.63 34.70 -29.91
C SER A 14 11.68 33.46 -30.85
N ALA A 15 10.54 32.90 -31.26
CA ALA A 15 10.38 31.88 -32.32
C ALA A 15 10.94 30.45 -32.00
N HIS A 16 10.49 29.35 -32.64
CA HIS A 16 9.40 29.13 -33.61
C HIS A 16 8.77 27.72 -33.44
N ARG A 17 7.54 27.51 -33.93
CA ARG A 17 6.96 26.18 -34.24
C ARG A 17 5.92 26.26 -35.38
N GLN A 18 6.16 25.52 -36.45
CA GLN A 18 5.31 25.12 -37.59
C GLN A 18 6.04 23.95 -38.27
N ALA A 19 5.46 23.04 -39.07
CA ALA A 19 4.09 22.55 -39.30
C ALA A 19 4.24 21.03 -39.68
N VAL A 20 3.27 20.17 -40.02
CA VAL A 20 2.27 20.06 -41.12
C VAL A 20 1.57 18.69 -40.88
N GLY A 21 0.33 18.34 -41.28
CA GLY A 21 -0.77 19.06 -41.94
C GLY A 21 -1.71 18.11 -42.73
N GLY A 22 -2.96 18.55 -43.00
CA GLY A 22 -3.99 17.84 -43.80
C GLY A 22 -4.80 16.76 -43.05
N ALA A 23 -6.07 16.47 -43.33
CA ALA A 23 -7.16 17.11 -44.14
C ALA A 23 -8.52 16.50 -43.64
N GLU A 24 -9.76 16.73 -44.11
CA GLU A 24 -10.43 17.55 -45.16
C GLU A 24 -11.94 17.68 -44.77
N ARG A 25 -12.70 18.69 -45.27
CA ARG A 25 -14.10 18.60 -45.80
C ARG A 25 -14.81 19.95 -46.05
N SER A 26 -15.81 19.91 -46.93
CA SER A 26 -16.59 21.05 -47.47
C SER A 26 -17.82 21.47 -46.63
N PRO A 27 -18.44 22.66 -46.90
CA PRO A 27 -19.32 23.36 -45.95
C PRO A 27 -20.85 23.12 -46.12
N GLY A 28 -21.64 23.37 -45.06
CA GLY A 28 -23.10 23.33 -45.11
C GLY A 28 -23.86 24.04 -43.95
N ALA A 29 -24.75 24.96 -44.31
CA ALA A 29 -25.95 25.46 -43.61
C ALA A 29 -26.00 25.66 -42.06
N ARG A 30 -25.90 26.94 -41.65
CA ARG A 30 -26.67 27.68 -40.61
C ARG A 30 -27.40 26.93 -39.46
N ARG A 31 -27.18 27.41 -38.22
CA ARG A 31 -28.17 27.43 -37.11
C ARG A 31 -28.35 28.86 -36.56
N PRO A 32 -29.52 29.22 -35.99
CA PRO A 32 -29.84 30.59 -35.58
C PRO A 32 -29.24 31.00 -34.23
N ALA A 33 -29.12 32.31 -34.02
CA ALA A 33 -28.62 32.90 -32.77
C ALA A 33 -29.62 32.80 -31.60
N ARG A 34 -29.10 32.85 -30.37
CA ARG A 34 -29.88 33.13 -29.15
C ARG A 34 -29.50 34.52 -28.61
N PRO A 35 -30.44 35.27 -28.01
CA PRO A 35 -30.18 36.62 -27.52
C PRO A 35 -29.31 36.64 -26.26
N SER A 36 -28.53 37.71 -26.11
CA SER A 36 -27.81 38.06 -24.88
C SER A 36 -28.79 38.56 -23.80
N ALA A 37 -28.65 38.06 -22.58
CA ALA A 37 -29.36 38.55 -21.40
C ALA A 37 -28.37 38.98 -20.30
N GLU A 38 -28.67 40.06 -19.59
CA GLU A 38 -27.72 40.73 -18.71
C GLU A 38 -27.44 40.00 -17.39
N ARG A 39 -26.19 40.03 -16.95
CA ARG A 39 -25.70 39.26 -15.80
C ARG A 39 -25.78 40.05 -14.49
N THR A 40 -26.99 40.30 -14.01
CA THR A 40 -27.22 40.98 -12.72
C THR A 40 -26.61 40.19 -11.54
N ARG A 41 -25.70 40.83 -10.79
CA ARG A 41 -25.10 40.26 -9.57
C ARG A 41 -26.10 40.29 -8.42
N ARG A 42 -26.73 39.17 -8.09
CA ARG A 42 -27.37 38.98 -6.77
C ARG A 42 -26.34 38.54 -5.74
N LEU A 43 -26.37 39.14 -4.56
CA LEU A 43 -25.59 38.71 -3.39
C LEU A 43 -26.14 37.39 -2.82
N PRO A 44 -25.30 36.48 -2.30
CA PRO A 44 -25.77 35.23 -1.71
C PRO A 44 -26.39 35.46 -0.32
N HIS A 45 -27.60 34.95 -0.09
CA HIS A 45 -28.20 34.91 1.24
C HIS A 45 -27.47 33.86 2.13
N PRO A 46 -27.22 34.16 3.43
CA PRO A 46 -26.34 33.35 4.28
C PRO A 46 -26.90 31.97 4.69
N PHE A 47 -28.17 31.66 4.44
CA PHE A 47 -28.84 30.46 4.95
C PHE A 47 -28.85 29.23 4.02
N SER A 48 -28.34 29.33 2.78
CA SER A 48 -28.37 28.21 1.82
C SER A 48 -27.31 27.12 2.08
N ALA A 49 -26.21 27.46 2.78
CA ALA A 49 -25.04 26.59 2.93
C ALA A 49 -25.26 25.32 3.79
N LEU A 50 -26.35 25.24 4.56
CA LEU A 50 -26.58 24.16 5.52
C LEU A 50 -27.22 22.89 4.93
N ARG A 51 -27.78 22.94 3.71
CA ARG A 51 -28.53 21.80 3.12
C ARG A 51 -27.71 20.85 2.21
N SER A 52 -26.43 21.14 1.94
CA SER A 52 -25.56 20.31 1.09
C SER A 52 -24.39 19.65 1.84
N ALA A 53 -24.31 19.81 3.16
CA ALA A 53 -23.28 19.21 3.98
C ALA A 53 -23.47 17.68 4.07
N ARG A 54 -22.46 16.90 3.64
CA ARG A 54 -22.40 15.43 3.86
C ARG A 54 -22.61 15.15 5.36
N PRO A 55 -23.27 14.04 5.78
CA PRO A 55 -23.62 13.82 7.20
C PRO A 55 -22.43 13.95 8.17
N GLY A 56 -21.27 13.40 7.79
CA GLY A 56 -20.01 13.52 8.55
C GLY A 56 -19.33 14.90 8.53
N ALA A 57 -19.94 15.92 7.92
CA ALA A 57 -19.55 17.33 8.04
C ALA A 57 -20.43 18.07 9.05
N VAL A 58 -21.76 17.82 9.02
CA VAL A 58 -22.72 18.34 10.03
C VAL A 58 -22.32 17.89 11.43
N LEU A 59 -22.00 16.61 11.62
CA LEU A 59 -21.55 16.08 12.91
C LEU A 59 -20.26 16.75 13.42
N LYS A 60 -19.31 17.08 12.52
CA LYS A 60 -18.06 17.75 12.89
C LYS A 60 -18.31 19.20 13.31
N ALA A 61 -19.18 19.91 12.59
CA ALA A 61 -19.59 21.26 12.95
C ALA A 61 -20.31 21.27 14.31
N LEU A 62 -21.24 20.34 14.54
CA LEU A 62 -21.96 20.19 15.80
C LEU A 62 -21.01 19.93 16.99
N VAL A 63 -20.10 18.96 16.88
CA VAL A 63 -19.13 18.66 17.95
C VAL A 63 -18.18 19.85 18.20
N THR A 64 -17.81 20.59 17.16
CA THR A 64 -16.98 21.81 17.30
C THR A 64 -17.74 22.92 18.03
N ALA A 65 -19.02 23.13 17.69
CA ALA A 65 -19.89 24.11 18.34
C ALA A 65 -20.18 23.75 19.80
N VAL A 66 -20.48 22.47 20.09
CA VAL A 66 -20.66 21.97 21.47
C VAL A 66 -19.41 22.21 22.31
N PHE A 67 -18.22 21.92 21.77
CA PHE A 67 -16.96 22.20 22.48
C PHE A 67 -16.76 23.70 22.76
N ALA A 68 -17.04 24.57 21.79
CA ALA A 68 -16.95 26.02 21.97
C ALA A 68 -17.95 26.55 23.01
N VAL A 69 -19.19 26.06 23.01
CA VAL A 69 -20.23 26.39 24.01
C VAL A 69 -19.80 25.92 25.40
N VAL A 70 -19.26 24.70 25.52
CA VAL A 70 -18.79 24.16 26.80
C VAL A 70 -17.63 24.98 27.39
N LEU A 71 -16.66 25.40 26.57
CA LEU A 71 -15.61 26.34 27.01
C LEU A 71 -16.19 27.72 27.37
N ALA A 72 -17.17 28.24 26.63
CA ALA A 72 -17.80 29.52 26.95
C ALA A 72 -18.58 29.48 28.28
N VAL A 73 -19.27 28.36 28.57
CA VAL A 73 -19.91 28.11 29.87
C VAL A 73 -18.87 27.99 30.99
N GLN A 74 -17.76 27.28 30.78
CA GLN A 74 -16.68 27.19 31.75
C GLN A 74 -16.05 28.57 32.03
N ALA A 75 -15.85 29.39 31.00
CA ALA A 75 -15.33 30.76 31.14
C ALA A 75 -16.33 31.67 31.86
N ALA A 76 -17.62 31.58 31.54
CA ALA A 76 -18.67 32.31 32.26
C ALA A 76 -18.70 31.91 33.74
N ALA A 77 -18.54 30.63 34.09
CA ALA A 77 -18.49 30.14 35.46
C ALA A 77 -17.20 30.47 36.23
N ALA A 78 -16.12 30.80 35.52
CA ALA A 78 -14.89 31.33 36.11
C ALA A 78 -14.95 32.85 36.38
N LEU A 79 -15.78 33.58 35.62
CA LEU A 79 -15.99 35.03 35.77
C LEU A 79 -17.16 35.37 36.70
N LEU A 80 -18.23 34.58 36.66
CA LEU A 80 -19.36 34.60 37.59
C LEU A 80 -19.13 33.47 38.60
N PRO A 81 -18.68 33.74 39.84
CA PRO A 81 -18.16 32.71 40.75
C PRO A 81 -19.24 31.71 41.17
N ASN A 82 -19.34 30.61 40.42
CA ASN A 82 -20.37 29.59 40.57
C ASN A 82 -19.74 28.20 40.49
N ALA A 83 -19.41 27.63 41.65
CA ALA A 83 -18.71 26.36 41.76
C ALA A 83 -19.43 25.17 41.06
N PRO A 84 -20.76 24.95 41.23
CA PRO A 84 -21.47 23.91 40.48
C PRO A 84 -21.40 24.07 38.95
N LEU A 85 -21.49 25.29 38.43
CA LEU A 85 -21.42 25.55 36.99
C LEU A 85 -19.99 25.35 36.45
N LEU A 86 -18.97 25.73 37.24
CA LEU A 86 -17.56 25.52 36.90
C LEU A 86 -17.20 24.03 36.90
N PHE A 87 -17.71 23.27 37.86
CA PHE A 87 -17.64 21.81 37.89
C PHE A 87 -18.28 21.19 36.64
N ALA A 88 -19.54 21.54 36.36
CA ALA A 88 -20.29 20.97 35.23
C ALA A 88 -19.66 21.30 33.87
N GLY A 89 -19.23 22.55 33.67
CA GLY A 89 -18.52 22.98 32.45
C GLY A 89 -17.19 22.23 32.26
N THR A 90 -16.43 22.03 33.33
CA THR A 90 -15.15 21.29 33.29
C THR A 90 -15.36 19.80 33.00
N ALA A 91 -16.34 19.17 33.67
CA ALA A 91 -16.70 17.77 33.43
C ALA A 91 -17.19 17.55 31.99
N ALA A 92 -18.02 18.46 31.46
CA ALA A 92 -18.44 18.44 30.06
C ALA A 92 -17.25 18.61 29.10
N ALA A 93 -16.29 19.50 29.40
CA ALA A 93 -15.11 19.70 28.56
C ALA A 93 -14.25 18.43 28.47
N LEU A 94 -14.03 17.74 29.60
CA LEU A 94 -13.33 16.45 29.65
C LEU A 94 -14.08 15.35 28.90
N ALA A 95 -15.42 15.29 29.02
CA ALA A 95 -16.24 14.32 28.30
C ALA A 95 -16.16 14.54 26.77
N VAL A 96 -16.23 15.79 26.29
CA VAL A 96 -16.12 16.11 24.86
C VAL A 96 -14.70 15.79 24.33
N GLU A 97 -13.64 16.05 25.10
CA GLU A 97 -12.27 15.63 24.72
C GLU A 97 -12.13 14.09 24.64
N ALA A 98 -12.71 13.34 25.58
CA ALA A 98 -12.73 11.88 25.52
C ALA A 98 -13.47 11.36 24.28
N VAL A 99 -14.63 11.94 23.95
CA VAL A 99 -15.40 11.68 22.71
C VAL A 99 -14.56 11.99 21.46
N LEU A 100 -13.89 13.15 21.42
CA LEU A 100 -13.03 13.56 20.31
C LEU A 100 -11.90 12.56 20.05
N TYR A 101 -11.20 12.11 21.11
CA TYR A 101 -10.12 11.14 20.99
C TYR A 101 -10.59 9.70 20.70
N ARG A 102 -11.77 9.31 21.20
CA ARG A 102 -12.27 7.92 21.07
C ARG A 102 -13.06 7.66 19.80
N TRP A 103 -13.74 8.67 19.24
CA TRP A 103 -14.66 8.53 18.10
C TRP A 103 -14.49 9.57 16.97
N GLN A 104 -13.88 10.75 17.21
CA GLN A 104 -13.79 11.82 16.20
C GLN A 104 -12.36 12.35 15.93
N PRO A 105 -11.36 11.49 15.64
CA PRO A 105 -9.97 11.91 15.43
C PRO A 105 -9.79 12.87 14.23
N GLY A 106 -10.72 12.89 13.27
CA GLY A 106 -10.71 13.86 12.17
C GLY A 106 -11.00 15.31 12.59
N VAL A 107 -11.67 15.53 13.73
CA VAL A 107 -11.94 16.86 14.28
C VAL A 107 -10.70 17.41 15.01
N LEU A 108 -9.94 16.55 15.69
CA LEU A 108 -8.66 16.93 16.31
C LEU A 108 -7.67 17.53 15.30
N THR A 109 -7.68 17.03 14.05
CA THR A 109 -6.86 17.58 12.95
C THR A 109 -7.33 18.96 12.49
N LEU A 110 -8.63 19.28 12.58
CA LEU A 110 -9.15 20.62 12.30
C LEU A 110 -8.75 21.60 13.41
N PHE A 111 -8.94 21.21 14.68
CA PHE A 111 -8.50 22.01 15.83
C PHE A 111 -6.99 22.31 15.80
N ALA A 112 -6.14 21.32 15.48
CA ALA A 112 -4.70 21.53 15.34
C ALA A 112 -4.32 22.50 14.21
N LYS A 113 -5.09 22.52 13.09
CA LYS A 113 -4.90 23.51 12.01
C LYS A 113 -5.37 24.92 12.41
N ALA A 114 -6.29 25.03 13.35
CA ALA A 114 -6.76 26.30 13.91
C ALA A 114 -5.92 26.77 15.12
N HIS A 115 -4.73 26.19 15.34
CA HIS A 115 -3.85 26.39 16.50
C HIS A 115 -4.46 26.08 17.88
N ALA A 116 -5.75 25.75 17.97
CA ALA A 116 -6.42 25.25 19.17
C ALA A 116 -6.07 23.76 19.43
N ASP A 117 -4.79 23.41 19.49
CA ASP A 117 -4.37 22.03 19.74
C ASP A 117 -4.68 21.58 21.18
N ILE A 118 -4.52 20.28 21.46
CA ILE A 118 -4.82 19.70 22.77
C ILE A 118 -4.05 20.35 23.92
N THR A 119 -2.85 20.87 23.69
CA THR A 119 -2.06 21.62 24.67
C THR A 119 -2.74 22.93 25.00
N VAL A 120 -3.08 23.72 23.97
CA VAL A 120 -3.75 25.02 24.12
C VAL A 120 -5.11 24.87 24.83
N ARG A 121 -5.89 23.84 24.47
CA ARG A 121 -7.21 23.59 25.07
C ARG A 121 -7.13 23.10 26.52
N HIS A 122 -6.11 22.32 26.88
CA HIS A 122 -5.89 21.86 28.26
C HIS A 122 -5.39 23.02 29.15
N VAL A 123 -4.42 23.81 28.66
CA VAL A 123 -3.94 25.03 29.34
C VAL A 123 -5.07 26.01 29.58
N LEU A 124 -5.93 26.26 28.58
CA LEU A 124 -7.09 27.14 28.75
C LEU A 124 -8.06 26.61 29.81
N ARG A 125 -8.38 25.31 29.80
CA ARG A 125 -9.30 24.70 30.78
C ARG A 125 -8.77 24.80 32.21
N ASP A 126 -7.48 24.57 32.43
CA ASP A 126 -6.85 24.67 33.75
C ASP A 126 -6.69 26.14 34.19
N LEU A 127 -6.41 27.06 33.26
CA LEU A 127 -6.38 28.50 33.55
C LEU A 127 -7.74 29.02 33.99
N LEU A 128 -8.84 28.59 33.33
CA LEU A 128 -10.20 28.95 33.73
C LEU A 128 -10.56 28.39 35.12
N LEU A 129 -10.07 27.18 35.47
CA LEU A 129 -10.21 26.65 36.83
C LEU A 129 -9.46 27.51 37.86
N VAL A 130 -8.21 27.90 37.58
CA VAL A 130 -7.42 28.78 38.47
C VAL A 130 -8.08 30.15 38.64
N VAL A 131 -8.59 30.75 37.56
CA VAL A 131 -9.33 32.02 37.62
C VAL A 131 -10.61 31.88 38.45
N GLY A 132 -11.36 30.79 38.26
CA GLY A 132 -12.54 30.49 39.07
C GLY A 132 -12.22 30.33 40.56
N LEU A 133 -11.16 29.60 40.90
CA LEU A 133 -10.69 29.43 42.29
C LEU A 133 -10.29 30.77 42.95
N LEU A 134 -9.63 31.66 42.21
CA LEU A 134 -9.29 33.01 42.68
C LEU A 134 -10.54 33.91 42.83
N ARG A 135 -11.62 33.65 42.08
CA ARG A 135 -12.87 34.43 42.12
C ARG A 135 -13.91 33.91 43.12
N LEU A 136 -13.82 32.64 43.52
CA LEU A 136 -14.72 31.99 44.49
C LEU A 136 -14.36 32.28 45.95
N GLY A 137 -13.16 32.80 46.23
CA GLY A 137 -12.64 33.00 47.57
C GLY A 137 -12.81 34.40 48.15
N ALA A 138 -12.66 34.50 49.48
CA ALA A 138 -12.38 35.75 50.18
C ALA A 138 -10.95 36.26 49.90
N GLN A 139 -10.57 37.39 50.50
CA GLN A 139 -9.26 38.03 50.28
C GLN A 139 -8.06 37.14 50.67
N ASP A 140 -6.88 37.53 50.19
CA ASP A 140 -5.54 36.95 50.46
C ASP A 140 -5.23 35.55 49.89
N ARG A 141 -6.10 34.98 49.03
CA ARG A 141 -5.84 33.67 48.37
C ARG A 141 -4.76 33.65 47.30
N GLU A 142 -4.30 34.80 46.80
CA GLU A 142 -3.27 34.85 45.75
C GLU A 142 -1.97 34.15 46.20
N THR A 143 -1.52 34.44 47.41
CA THR A 143 -0.36 33.80 48.05
C THR A 143 -0.56 32.29 48.27
N GLN A 144 -1.79 31.87 48.56
CA GLN A 144 -2.16 30.48 48.82
C GLN A 144 -2.17 29.61 47.55
N TYR A 145 -2.56 30.18 46.41
CA TYR A 145 -2.65 29.44 45.14
C TYR A 145 -1.44 29.62 44.21
N ALA A 146 -0.54 30.59 44.46
CA ALA A 146 0.71 30.73 43.71
C ALA A 146 1.54 29.42 43.60
N PRO A 147 1.67 28.56 44.65
CA PRO A 147 2.33 27.26 44.53
C PRO A 147 1.62 26.27 43.58
N LEU A 148 0.27 26.33 43.48
CA LEU A 148 -0.49 25.50 42.54
C LEU A 148 -0.24 25.94 41.10
N VAL A 149 -0.22 27.26 40.84
CA VAL A 149 0.11 27.81 39.52
C VAL A 149 1.54 27.46 39.11
N ALA A 150 2.50 27.58 40.03
CA ALA A 150 3.87 27.13 39.80
C ALA A 150 3.96 25.61 39.50
N GLY A 151 3.20 24.78 40.23
CA GLY A 151 3.12 23.34 39.99
C GLY A 151 2.50 22.96 38.64
N LEU A 152 1.46 23.68 38.20
CA LEU A 152 0.86 23.53 36.87
C LEU A 152 1.86 23.92 35.76
N LEU A 153 2.53 25.07 35.90
CA LEU A 153 3.57 25.51 34.97
C LEU A 153 4.73 24.51 34.88
N ALA A 154 5.16 23.96 36.02
CA ALA A 154 6.14 22.88 36.08
C ALA A 154 5.65 21.60 35.38
N PHE A 155 4.37 21.23 35.52
CA PHE A 155 3.78 20.11 34.80
C PHE A 155 3.78 20.33 33.27
N TYR A 156 3.47 21.54 32.80
CA TYR A 156 3.54 21.87 31.38
C TYR A 156 4.98 21.89 30.84
N ALA A 157 5.94 22.44 31.59
CA ALA A 157 7.36 22.37 31.25
C ALA A 157 7.86 20.91 31.17
N LEU A 158 7.44 20.08 32.12
CA LEU A 158 7.76 18.65 32.18
C LEU A 158 7.08 17.86 31.04
N HIS A 159 5.85 18.22 30.65
CA HIS A 159 5.21 17.67 29.45
C HIS A 159 6.03 17.97 28.18
N CYS A 160 6.55 19.20 28.05
CA CYS A 160 7.42 19.60 26.94
C CYS A 160 8.76 18.86 26.98
N ALA A 161 9.35 18.65 28.16
CA ALA A 161 10.55 17.83 28.30
C ALA A 161 10.31 16.37 27.88
N VAL A 162 9.21 15.76 28.33
CA VAL A 162 8.79 14.41 27.89
C VAL A 162 8.55 14.36 26.38
N GLN A 163 8.02 15.42 25.78
CA GLN A 163 7.86 15.52 24.32
C GLN A 163 9.21 15.57 23.60
N ALA A 164 10.16 16.38 24.07
CA ALA A 164 11.50 16.49 23.50
C ALA A 164 12.25 15.14 23.58
N VAL A 165 12.27 14.51 24.76
CA VAL A 165 12.90 13.19 24.96
C VAL A 165 12.17 12.11 24.14
N SER A 166 10.84 12.17 23.99
CA SER A 166 10.12 11.26 23.08
C SER A 166 10.48 11.45 21.61
N VAL A 167 10.86 12.65 21.16
CA VAL A 167 11.38 12.87 19.80
C VAL A 167 12.80 12.31 19.67
N LEU A 168 13.64 12.44 20.69
CA LEU A 168 14.98 11.83 20.71
C LEU A 168 14.89 10.29 20.67
N VAL A 169 14.06 9.67 21.51
CA VAL A 169 13.81 8.21 21.51
C VAL A 169 13.20 7.75 20.18
N ARG A 170 12.40 8.59 19.50
CA ARG A 170 11.94 8.27 18.13
C ARG A 170 13.09 8.33 17.12
N ARG A 171 14.01 9.30 17.23
CA ARG A 171 15.18 9.42 16.33
C ARG A 171 16.12 8.22 16.46
N THR A 172 16.50 7.82 17.68
CA THR A 172 17.34 6.62 17.91
C THR A 172 16.68 5.31 17.47
N ARG A 173 15.35 5.27 17.39
CA ARG A 173 14.57 4.14 16.85
C ARG A 173 14.23 4.27 15.34
N THR A 174 14.87 5.20 14.62
CA THR A 174 14.70 5.39 13.17
C THR A 174 15.95 4.88 12.44
N LEU A 175 16.22 3.57 12.54
CA LEU A 175 17.39 2.91 11.95
C LEU A 175 17.54 3.17 10.43
N PRO A 176 18.76 3.20 9.86
CA PRO A 176 18.98 3.45 8.43
C PRO A 176 18.44 2.30 7.55
N VAL A 177 18.63 1.07 8.00
CA VAL A 177 18.09 -0.17 7.41
C VAL A 177 16.92 -0.65 8.27
N LEU A 178 15.91 -1.27 7.66
CA LEU A 178 14.94 -2.13 8.37
C LEU A 178 14.96 -3.51 7.72
N THR A 179 14.87 -4.58 8.50
CA THR A 179 14.77 -5.94 7.96
C THR A 179 13.49 -6.66 8.37
N ARG A 180 13.26 -7.79 7.70
CA ARG A 180 12.36 -8.89 8.08
C ARG A 180 13.05 -10.17 7.65
N ASN A 181 12.86 -11.28 8.38
CA ASN A 181 13.46 -12.58 8.04
C ASN A 181 15.00 -12.55 8.12
N VAL A 182 15.58 -11.74 9.02
CA VAL A 182 17.03 -11.57 9.24
C VAL A 182 17.28 -11.40 10.73
N ASP A 183 18.27 -12.10 11.30
CA ASP A 183 18.63 -11.86 12.71
C ASP A 183 19.31 -10.51 12.91
N ALA A 184 18.67 -9.68 13.71
CA ALA A 184 19.10 -8.36 14.11
C ALA A 184 19.32 -8.23 15.62
N SER A 185 19.49 -9.36 16.33
CA SER A 185 19.79 -9.45 17.77
C SER A 185 20.91 -8.48 18.21
N ALA A 186 22.01 -8.43 17.45
CA ALA A 186 23.16 -7.58 17.66
C ALA A 186 22.84 -6.07 17.73
N LEU A 187 21.74 -5.62 17.09
CA LEU A 187 21.36 -4.20 17.04
C LEU A 187 20.67 -3.68 18.31
N ARG A 188 20.58 -4.50 19.37
CA ARG A 188 20.00 -4.12 20.68
C ARG A 188 18.57 -3.59 20.55
N LEU A 189 17.80 -4.23 19.67
CA LEU A 189 16.40 -3.86 19.41
C LEU A 189 15.56 -4.08 20.67
N SER A 190 14.52 -3.25 20.86
CA SER A 190 13.68 -3.30 22.06
C SER A 190 12.23 -2.93 21.77
N PRO A 191 11.24 -3.40 22.54
CA PRO A 191 9.85 -2.95 22.41
C PRO A 191 9.73 -1.44 22.60
N ALA A 192 8.91 -0.78 21.77
CA ALA A 192 8.77 0.66 21.77
C ALA A 192 8.15 1.18 23.08
N PRO A 193 8.34 2.47 23.44
CA PRO A 193 7.66 3.05 24.60
C PRO A 193 6.12 2.92 24.52
N SER A 194 5.41 3.17 25.63
CA SER A 194 3.95 3.17 25.63
C SER A 194 3.38 4.19 24.62
N THR A 195 2.13 3.96 24.19
CA THR A 195 1.43 4.88 23.29
C THR A 195 1.19 6.25 23.93
N LEU A 196 0.99 6.29 25.25
CA LEU A 196 0.93 7.51 26.05
C LEU A 196 2.25 8.29 25.93
N LEU A 197 3.39 7.70 26.27
CA LEU A 197 4.67 8.42 26.25
C LEU A 197 5.03 8.95 24.85
N ARG A 198 4.64 8.25 23.78
CA ARG A 198 4.87 8.64 22.37
C ARG A 198 3.86 9.63 21.76
N ARG A 199 2.68 9.85 22.35
CA ARG A 199 1.63 10.71 21.77
C ARG A 199 1.25 11.84 22.74
N PRO A 200 1.56 13.12 22.44
CA PRO A 200 1.36 14.22 23.38
C PRO A 200 -0.10 14.38 23.85
N GLY A 201 -1.09 14.29 22.97
CA GLY A 201 -2.50 14.47 23.34
C GLY A 201 -3.02 13.47 24.39
N PRO A 202 -2.98 12.15 24.13
CA PRO A 202 -3.33 11.15 25.12
C PRO A 202 -2.49 11.23 26.41
N ARG A 203 -1.20 11.61 26.30
CA ARG A 203 -0.34 11.86 27.46
C ARG A 203 -0.85 13.00 28.32
N LEU A 204 -1.18 14.14 27.71
CA LEU A 204 -1.65 15.32 28.42
C LEU A 204 -3.00 15.07 29.07
N LEU A 205 -3.94 14.43 28.35
CA LEU A 205 -5.24 14.04 28.91
C LEU A 205 -5.09 13.12 30.13
N VAL A 206 -4.31 12.04 30.04
CA VAL A 206 -4.18 11.07 31.14
C VAL A 206 -3.34 11.61 32.30
N PHE A 207 -2.22 12.30 32.03
CA PHE A 207 -1.35 12.80 33.09
C PHE A 207 -1.83 14.12 33.72
N GLY A 208 -2.64 14.92 33.00
CA GLY A 208 -3.22 16.17 33.53
C GLY A 208 -4.55 15.99 34.27
N LEU A 209 -5.24 14.86 34.05
CA LEU A 209 -6.52 14.57 34.71
C LEU A 209 -6.48 14.70 36.25
N PRO A 210 -5.44 14.24 36.98
CA PRO A 210 -5.34 14.44 38.42
C PRO A 210 -5.32 15.92 38.84
N ALA A 211 -4.54 16.77 38.16
CA ALA A 211 -4.50 18.21 38.42
C ALA A 211 -5.85 18.87 38.17
N THR A 212 -6.47 18.65 37.01
CA THR A 212 -7.80 19.20 36.69
C THR A 212 -8.86 18.72 37.67
N ALA A 213 -8.86 17.43 38.05
CA ALA A 213 -9.79 16.88 39.03
C ALA A 213 -9.58 17.48 40.42
N GLY A 214 -8.33 17.61 40.88
CA GLY A 214 -8.00 18.24 42.16
C GLY A 214 -8.46 19.70 42.24
N LEU A 215 -8.17 20.50 41.21
CA LEU A 215 -8.65 21.88 41.05
C LEU A 215 -10.18 21.96 41.08
N THR A 216 -10.85 21.03 40.38
CA THR A 216 -12.32 20.98 40.27
C THR A 216 -12.98 20.56 41.59
N VAL A 217 -12.36 19.66 42.36
CA VAL A 217 -12.82 19.31 43.72
C VAL A 217 -12.62 20.50 44.66
N THR A 218 -11.43 21.12 44.68
CA THR A 218 -11.16 22.32 45.50
C THR A 218 -12.14 23.45 45.19
N ALA A 219 -12.57 23.62 43.93
CA ALA A 219 -13.57 24.64 43.58
C ALA A 219 -14.96 24.38 44.20
N VAL A 220 -15.29 23.15 44.59
CA VAL A 220 -16.57 22.77 45.21
C VAL A 220 -16.46 22.57 46.72
N THR A 221 -15.31 22.09 47.22
CA THR A 221 -15.10 21.78 48.65
C THR A 221 -14.31 22.83 49.42
N ASP A 222 -13.79 23.84 48.73
CA ASP A 222 -12.89 24.90 49.24
C ASP A 222 -11.54 24.42 49.84
N GLU A 223 -11.28 23.10 49.80
CA GLU A 223 -10.11 22.47 50.42
C GLU A 223 -8.89 22.47 49.46
N PRO A 224 -7.86 23.32 49.67
CA PRO A 224 -6.70 23.44 48.77
C PRO A 224 -5.84 22.18 48.67
N ARG A 225 -5.89 21.29 49.67
CA ARG A 225 -5.12 20.02 49.65
C ARG A 225 -5.51 19.13 48.47
N CYS A 226 -6.77 19.20 48.00
CA CYS A 226 -7.24 18.42 46.84
C CYS A 226 -6.53 18.84 45.54
N ALA A 227 -6.44 20.15 45.26
CA ALA A 227 -5.66 20.67 44.14
C ALA A 227 -4.16 20.38 44.28
N ALA A 228 -3.59 20.55 45.48
CA ALA A 228 -2.18 20.26 45.72
C ALA A 228 -1.84 18.78 45.44
N ALA A 229 -2.65 17.83 45.94
CA ALA A 229 -2.49 16.41 45.69
C ALA A 229 -2.67 16.04 44.21
N GLY A 230 -3.66 16.64 43.53
CA GLY A 230 -3.87 16.47 42.09
C GLY A 230 -2.68 16.93 41.25
N VAL A 231 -2.18 18.13 41.50
CA VAL A 231 -1.00 18.69 40.80
C VAL A 231 0.26 17.88 41.10
N ALA A 232 0.48 17.46 42.36
CA ALA A 232 1.60 16.61 42.73
C ALA A 232 1.57 15.24 42.03
N LEU A 233 0.39 14.61 41.90
CA LEU A 233 0.25 13.35 41.16
C LEU A 233 0.48 13.53 39.65
N SER A 234 -0.02 14.62 39.06
CA SER A 234 0.26 14.98 37.65
C SER A 234 1.76 15.19 37.39
N LEU A 235 2.45 15.89 38.31
CA LEU A 235 3.91 16.05 38.27
C LEU A 235 4.65 14.70 38.39
N ALA A 236 4.25 13.85 39.34
CA ALA A 236 4.85 12.53 39.54
C ALA A 236 4.68 11.61 38.32
N LEU A 237 3.50 11.58 37.70
CA LEU A 237 3.25 10.83 36.46
C LEU A 237 4.10 11.34 35.29
N ALA A 238 4.20 12.67 35.13
CA ALA A 238 5.02 13.27 34.08
C ALA A 238 6.53 13.04 34.32
N LEU A 239 6.99 13.06 35.57
CA LEU A 239 8.38 12.79 35.94
C LEU A 239 8.75 11.32 35.73
N ALA A 240 7.90 10.39 36.18
CA ALA A 240 8.06 8.97 35.91
C ALA A 240 8.07 8.68 34.40
N GLY A 241 7.23 9.39 33.63
CA GLY A 241 7.24 9.35 32.16
C GLY A 241 8.52 9.89 31.52
N LEU A 242 9.12 10.95 32.08
CA LEU A 242 10.41 11.48 31.64
C LEU A 242 11.51 10.46 31.91
N CYS A 243 11.63 9.97 33.14
CA CYS A 243 12.61 8.96 33.55
C CYS A 243 12.49 7.69 32.69
N ALA A 244 11.28 7.18 32.46
CA ALA A 244 11.04 5.99 31.63
C ALA A 244 11.45 6.14 30.15
N LEU A 245 11.50 7.38 29.62
CA LEU A 245 12.05 7.67 28.30
C LEU A 245 13.56 7.92 28.34
N SER A 246 14.07 8.67 29.32
CA SER A 246 15.50 8.97 29.47
C SER A 246 16.33 7.70 29.70
N LEU A 247 15.81 6.74 30.48
CA LEU A 247 16.40 5.41 30.66
C LEU A 247 16.54 4.59 29.36
N ARG A 248 15.84 4.98 28.27
CA ARG A 248 15.94 4.36 26.93
C ARG A 248 16.92 5.08 26.00
N LEU A 249 17.53 6.18 26.45
CA LEU A 249 18.63 6.86 25.76
C LEU A 249 20.01 6.45 26.28
N LEU A 250 20.08 5.72 27.41
CA LEU A 250 21.31 5.15 27.96
C LEU A 250 22.02 4.25 26.92
N PRO A 251 23.37 4.25 26.84
CA PRO A 251 24.12 3.53 25.80
C PRO A 251 23.75 2.05 25.66
N GLY A 252 23.60 1.32 26.76
CA GLY A 252 23.20 -0.10 26.77
C GLY A 252 21.70 -0.37 26.61
N ARG A 253 20.86 0.65 26.39
CA ARG A 253 19.39 0.52 26.23
C ARG A 253 18.83 1.21 24.98
N ARG A 254 19.61 2.08 24.34
CA ARG A 254 19.33 2.56 22.97
C ARG A 254 19.66 1.46 21.96
N PRO A 255 18.94 1.37 20.82
CA PRO A 255 19.37 0.55 19.69
C PRO A 255 20.76 0.97 19.20
N ALA A 256 21.37 0.12 18.37
CA ALA A 256 22.54 0.46 17.57
C ALA A 256 22.34 1.78 16.79
N ASP A 257 23.37 2.62 16.73
CA ASP A 257 23.33 3.90 16.01
C ASP A 257 23.52 3.75 14.49
N GLU A 258 23.53 4.87 13.75
CA GLU A 258 23.55 4.80 12.28
C GLU A 258 24.84 4.15 11.74
N GLN A 259 25.98 4.24 12.42
CA GLN A 259 27.19 3.56 11.94
C GLN A 259 27.17 2.07 12.33
N GLU A 260 26.86 1.75 13.58
CA GLU A 260 26.74 0.36 14.06
C GLU A 260 25.77 -0.49 13.20
N VAL A 261 24.62 0.08 12.80
CA VAL A 261 23.64 -0.61 11.95
C VAL A 261 24.14 -0.80 10.52
N LEU A 262 24.97 0.11 10.01
CA LEU A 262 25.51 -0.02 8.65
C LEU A 262 26.66 -1.02 8.58
N ASP A 263 27.50 -1.09 9.61
CA ASP A 263 28.59 -2.07 9.69
C ASP A 263 28.05 -3.49 9.94
N TRP A 264 27.01 -3.64 10.77
CA TRP A 264 26.24 -4.88 10.87
C TRP A 264 25.59 -5.29 9.53
N PHE A 265 25.08 -4.33 8.75
CA PHE A 265 24.45 -4.63 7.47
C PHE A 265 25.47 -5.05 6.41
N ASP A 266 26.65 -4.43 6.37
CA ASP A 266 27.76 -4.87 5.53
C ASP A 266 28.23 -6.29 5.91
N ALA A 267 28.36 -6.58 7.21
CA ALA A 267 28.71 -7.90 7.71
C ALA A 267 27.64 -8.96 7.36
N TRP A 268 26.35 -8.63 7.52
CA TRP A 268 25.26 -9.52 7.11
C TRP A 268 25.26 -9.77 5.59
N LEU A 269 25.57 -8.78 4.76
CA LEU A 269 25.75 -8.98 3.32
C LEU A 269 26.96 -9.89 3.00
N ALA A 270 28.03 -9.84 3.80
CA ALA A 270 29.21 -10.67 3.64
C ALA A 270 28.99 -12.14 4.05
N ASP A 271 28.15 -12.40 5.06
CA ASP A 271 27.77 -13.77 5.47
C ASP A 271 26.62 -14.36 4.63
N TYR A 272 25.57 -13.56 4.39
CA TYR A 272 24.42 -14.01 3.62
C TYR A 272 24.72 -14.13 2.12
N ARG A 273 25.79 -13.47 1.62
CA ARG A 273 26.29 -13.55 0.24
C ARG A 273 25.15 -13.69 -0.80
N PRO A 274 24.19 -12.74 -0.86
CA PRO A 274 23.07 -12.84 -1.79
C PRO A 274 23.57 -12.90 -3.23
N THR A 275 22.90 -13.67 -4.08
CA THR A 275 23.21 -13.77 -5.52
C THR A 275 22.13 -13.13 -6.38
N VAL A 276 20.87 -13.28 -5.96
CA VAL A 276 19.68 -12.81 -6.67
C VAL A 276 18.85 -11.93 -5.74
N GLY A 277 18.05 -11.02 -6.27
CA GLY A 277 17.09 -10.30 -5.45
C GLY A 277 15.91 -9.74 -6.23
N LEU A 278 14.81 -9.48 -5.51
CA LEU A 278 13.61 -8.83 -6.02
C LEU A 278 13.59 -7.39 -5.54
N TYR A 279 13.80 -6.43 -6.44
CA TYR A 279 13.74 -5.01 -6.11
C TYR A 279 12.32 -4.48 -6.27
N PHE A 280 11.78 -3.85 -5.22
CA PHE A 280 10.44 -3.28 -5.28
C PHE A 280 10.34 -1.89 -4.63
N SER A 281 9.63 -1.00 -5.34
CA SER A 281 9.25 0.32 -4.86
C SER A 281 7.92 0.72 -5.50
N GLY A 282 6.99 1.27 -4.72
CA GLY A 282 5.63 1.49 -5.22
C GLY A 282 4.66 2.06 -4.19
N GLY A 283 3.41 2.24 -4.62
CA GLY A 283 2.32 2.78 -3.80
C GLY A 283 1.76 1.75 -2.80
N PRO A 284 1.03 2.21 -1.75
CA PRO A 284 0.43 1.34 -0.73
C PRO A 284 -0.47 0.20 -1.22
N SER A 285 -1.00 0.29 -2.44
CA SER A 285 -1.85 -0.72 -3.09
C SER A 285 -1.09 -1.67 -4.04
N SER A 286 0.16 -1.35 -4.41
CA SER A 286 0.92 -2.10 -5.44
C SER A 286 1.60 -3.37 -4.94
N ALA A 287 1.54 -3.68 -3.64
CA ALA A 287 2.29 -4.79 -3.03
C ALA A 287 2.02 -6.18 -3.65
N TYR A 288 0.84 -6.38 -4.27
CA TYR A 288 0.52 -7.61 -4.99
C TYR A 288 1.55 -7.94 -6.10
N GLN A 289 2.11 -6.91 -6.76
CA GLN A 289 3.10 -7.05 -7.83
C GLN A 289 4.38 -7.74 -7.37
N ALA A 290 4.83 -7.46 -6.15
CA ALA A 290 5.95 -8.16 -5.53
C ALA A 290 5.52 -9.51 -4.93
N ASN A 291 4.31 -9.58 -4.36
CA ASN A 291 3.80 -10.80 -3.72
C ASN A 291 3.68 -11.99 -4.68
N MET A 292 3.36 -11.74 -5.96
CA MET A 292 3.28 -12.77 -7.00
C MET A 292 4.64 -13.41 -7.34
N TRP A 293 5.77 -12.79 -7.00
CA TRP A 293 7.11 -13.32 -7.28
C TRP A 293 7.79 -13.99 -6.08
N LEU A 294 7.15 -14.02 -4.90
CA LEU A 294 7.79 -14.52 -3.67
C LEU A 294 8.03 -16.04 -3.67
N GLU A 295 7.12 -16.82 -4.26
CA GLU A 295 7.27 -18.28 -4.35
C GLU A 295 8.29 -18.67 -5.44
N PRO A 296 8.20 -18.18 -6.70
CA PRO A 296 9.24 -18.43 -7.70
C PRO A 296 10.66 -18.06 -7.24
N LEU A 297 10.80 -16.93 -6.54
CA LEU A 297 12.07 -16.46 -5.96
C LEU A 297 12.58 -17.37 -4.84
N ALA A 298 11.69 -17.99 -4.07
CA ALA A 298 12.05 -18.93 -2.99
C ALA A 298 12.36 -20.34 -3.50
N LYS A 299 11.90 -20.70 -4.71
CA LYS A 299 12.18 -21.96 -5.42
C LYS A 299 13.49 -21.94 -6.23
N LEU A 300 14.26 -20.86 -6.21
CA LEU A 300 15.58 -20.78 -6.87
C LEU A 300 16.67 -21.45 -6.01
N ASP A 301 17.59 -22.19 -6.65
CA ASP A 301 18.83 -22.65 -6.01
C ASP A 301 19.85 -21.49 -5.89
N ALA A 302 19.49 -20.52 -5.05
CA ALA A 302 20.17 -19.24 -4.94
C ALA A 302 20.12 -18.71 -3.50
N ARG A 303 20.75 -17.56 -3.24
CA ARG A 303 20.60 -16.81 -1.99
C ARG A 303 19.79 -15.52 -2.27
N PRO A 304 18.44 -15.60 -2.34
CA PRO A 304 17.59 -14.48 -2.74
C PRO A 304 17.46 -13.40 -1.63
N VAL A 305 17.29 -12.13 -2.03
CA VAL A 305 16.97 -11.02 -1.11
C VAL A 305 15.93 -10.07 -1.69
N ILE A 306 14.92 -9.68 -0.89
CA ILE A 306 13.89 -8.72 -1.31
C ILE A 306 14.31 -7.31 -0.89
N VAL A 307 14.57 -6.43 -1.86
CA VAL A 307 15.08 -5.07 -1.65
C VAL A 307 13.97 -4.04 -1.79
N LEU A 308 13.56 -3.42 -0.67
CA LEU A 308 12.45 -2.46 -0.61
C LEU A 308 12.93 -1.02 -0.41
N ARG A 309 12.26 -0.05 -1.02
CA ARG A 309 12.55 1.39 -0.81
C ARG A 309 11.61 2.08 0.18
N GLU A 310 10.40 1.56 0.36
CA GLU A 310 9.37 2.13 1.22
C GLU A 310 9.28 1.38 2.56
N ARG A 311 9.52 2.08 3.68
CA ARG A 311 9.33 1.53 5.03
C ARG A 311 7.90 1.05 5.33
N PHE A 312 6.91 1.48 4.53
CA PHE A 312 5.52 1.03 4.64
C PHE A 312 5.24 -0.26 3.85
N MET A 313 6.19 -0.72 3.03
CA MET A 313 6.06 -1.91 2.19
C MET A 313 6.48 -3.19 2.90
N VAL A 314 7.43 -3.11 3.85
CA VAL A 314 7.86 -4.25 4.70
C VAL A 314 6.69 -5.04 5.33
N PRO A 315 5.65 -4.40 5.92
CA PRO A 315 4.46 -5.10 6.43
C PRO A 315 3.36 -5.37 5.39
N ARG A 316 3.63 -5.16 4.08
CA ARG A 316 2.71 -5.45 2.96
C ARG A 316 3.18 -6.59 2.06
N ILE A 317 4.48 -6.90 2.09
CA ILE A 317 4.98 -8.13 1.47
C ILE A 317 4.37 -9.32 2.23
N ALA A 318 3.81 -10.29 1.52
CA ALA A 318 3.16 -11.46 2.10
C ALA A 318 4.15 -12.35 2.89
N ALA A 319 3.64 -13.43 3.49
CA ALA A 319 4.48 -14.42 4.15
C ALA A 319 5.45 -15.06 3.13
N THR A 320 6.73 -15.07 3.48
CA THR A 320 7.84 -15.72 2.78
C THR A 320 8.99 -15.84 3.78
N ASP A 321 9.92 -16.77 3.58
CA ASP A 321 11.15 -16.90 4.37
C ASP A 321 12.33 -16.09 3.79
N VAL A 322 12.23 -15.64 2.54
CA VAL A 322 13.28 -14.85 1.87
C VAL A 322 13.62 -13.59 2.68
N PRO A 323 14.91 -13.31 2.98
CA PRO A 323 15.34 -12.08 3.64
C PRO A 323 14.82 -10.81 2.99
N ILE A 324 14.25 -9.90 3.78
CA ILE A 324 13.77 -8.60 3.30
C ILE A 324 14.62 -7.50 3.91
N VAL A 325 15.15 -6.63 3.05
CA VAL A 325 15.94 -5.46 3.44
C VAL A 325 15.30 -4.19 2.88
N CYS A 326 15.01 -3.22 3.73
CA CYS A 326 14.47 -1.93 3.32
C CYS A 326 15.54 -0.84 3.46
N LEU A 327 15.87 -0.21 2.32
CA LEU A 327 16.98 0.73 2.15
C LEU A 327 16.44 2.09 1.65
N PRO A 328 15.94 2.97 2.54
CA PRO A 328 15.24 4.19 2.11
C PRO A 328 16.19 5.23 1.52
N LYS A 329 17.34 5.47 2.17
CA LYS A 329 18.39 6.38 1.70
C LYS A 329 19.14 5.77 0.52
N VAL A 330 19.46 6.58 -0.50
CA VAL A 330 20.26 6.14 -1.66
C VAL A 330 21.68 5.75 -1.24
N SER A 331 22.30 6.47 -0.28
CA SER A 331 23.61 6.11 0.26
C SER A 331 23.66 4.70 0.87
N THR A 332 22.58 4.28 1.53
CA THR A 332 22.44 2.91 2.06
C THR A 332 22.19 1.88 0.95
N LEU A 333 21.42 2.24 -0.08
CA LEU A 333 21.18 1.39 -1.26
C LEU A 333 22.45 1.07 -2.04
N MET A 334 23.37 2.05 -2.19
CA MET A 334 24.64 1.83 -2.90
C MET A 334 25.57 0.82 -2.21
N ARG A 335 25.33 0.44 -0.95
CA ARG A 335 26.10 -0.63 -0.29
C ARG A 335 25.96 -1.99 -1.01
N LEU A 336 24.87 -2.21 -1.74
CA LEU A 336 24.67 -3.41 -2.56
C LEU A 336 25.74 -3.58 -3.66
N GLU A 337 26.35 -2.49 -4.14
CA GLU A 337 27.43 -2.50 -5.15
C GLU A 337 28.64 -3.36 -4.73
N ARG A 338 28.88 -3.42 -3.41
CA ARG A 338 30.00 -4.15 -2.77
C ARG A 338 29.62 -5.55 -2.29
N SER A 339 28.34 -5.92 -2.40
CA SER A 339 27.85 -7.26 -2.04
C SER A 339 28.06 -8.23 -3.20
N THR A 340 27.83 -9.52 -2.97
CA THR A 340 27.87 -10.54 -4.04
C THR A 340 26.69 -10.44 -5.01
N LEU A 341 25.60 -9.75 -4.67
CA LEU A 341 24.32 -9.70 -5.40
C LEU A 341 24.52 -9.45 -6.90
N GLN A 342 24.37 -10.47 -7.74
CA GLN A 342 24.59 -10.39 -9.19
C GLN A 342 23.38 -9.82 -9.92
N VAL A 343 22.16 -10.23 -9.55
CA VAL A 343 20.93 -9.94 -10.31
C VAL A 343 19.86 -9.28 -9.45
N LEU A 344 19.20 -8.26 -9.99
CA LEU A 344 17.95 -7.69 -9.47
C LEU A 344 16.79 -7.82 -10.47
N ILE A 345 15.72 -8.44 -10.00
CA ILE A 345 14.46 -8.68 -10.71
C ILE A 345 13.47 -7.56 -10.35
N HIS A 346 12.78 -7.01 -11.34
CA HIS A 346 11.89 -5.86 -11.19
C HIS A 346 10.47 -6.16 -11.70
N PRO A 347 9.46 -6.31 -10.83
CA PRO A 347 8.09 -6.64 -11.24
C PRO A 347 7.23 -5.41 -11.58
N SER A 348 7.74 -4.20 -11.33
CA SER A 348 7.08 -2.97 -11.78
C SER A 348 8.05 -1.80 -11.95
N ASN A 349 7.66 -0.86 -12.81
CA ASN A 349 8.42 0.34 -13.13
C ASN A 349 8.04 1.47 -12.18
N SER A 350 9.02 2.01 -11.44
CA SER A 350 8.82 3.11 -10.50
C SER A 350 9.92 4.17 -10.64
N GLY A 351 9.61 5.43 -10.31
CA GLY A 351 10.59 6.51 -10.39
C GLY A 351 11.85 6.29 -9.54
N LYS A 352 11.79 5.45 -8.50
CA LYS A 352 12.94 5.08 -7.66
C LYS A 352 13.78 3.94 -8.23
N THR A 353 13.33 3.21 -9.24
CA THR A 353 14.12 2.14 -9.88
C THR A 353 15.38 2.72 -10.53
N SER A 354 15.28 3.91 -11.12
CA SER A 354 16.41 4.76 -11.58
C SER A 354 17.57 4.96 -10.59
N GLN A 355 17.36 4.71 -9.30
CA GLN A 355 18.37 4.88 -8.26
C GLN A 355 19.18 3.60 -8.00
N VAL A 356 18.68 2.41 -8.38
CA VAL A 356 19.41 1.14 -8.26
C VAL A 356 20.05 0.71 -9.58
N LEU A 357 19.43 1.05 -10.73
CA LEU A 357 19.95 0.86 -12.10
C LEU A 357 21.28 1.61 -12.38
N ARG A 358 21.87 2.25 -11.38
CA ARG A 358 23.15 2.96 -11.45
C ARG A 358 24.33 2.14 -10.91
N ILE A 359 24.08 0.93 -10.42
CA ILE A 359 25.11 0.05 -9.86
C ILE A 359 25.63 -0.87 -10.99
N PRO A 360 26.81 -0.62 -11.59
CA PRO A 360 27.27 -1.38 -12.75
C PRO A 360 27.72 -2.81 -12.41
N THR A 361 27.87 -3.13 -11.12
CA THR A 361 28.19 -4.49 -10.68
C THR A 361 26.98 -5.40 -10.62
N ILE A 362 25.76 -4.89 -10.79
CA ILE A 362 24.50 -5.64 -10.74
C ILE A 362 23.86 -5.65 -12.13
N LYS A 363 23.26 -6.77 -12.50
CA LYS A 363 22.43 -6.92 -13.70
C LYS A 363 20.94 -6.82 -13.35
N HIS A 364 20.16 -6.20 -14.21
CA HIS A 364 18.78 -5.83 -13.91
C HIS A 364 17.82 -6.38 -14.98
N THR A 365 16.77 -7.08 -14.56
CA THR A 365 15.74 -7.62 -15.46
C THR A 365 14.33 -7.16 -15.08
N PHE A 366 13.50 -6.84 -16.08
CA PHE A 366 12.09 -6.51 -15.90
C PHE A 366 11.20 -7.72 -16.22
N VAL A 367 10.43 -8.19 -15.22
CA VAL A 367 9.55 -9.37 -15.33
C VAL A 367 8.05 -9.04 -15.33
N ASN A 368 7.69 -7.75 -15.13
CA ASN A 368 6.32 -7.30 -14.92
C ASN A 368 5.60 -8.07 -13.78
N HIS A 369 4.26 -8.07 -13.74
CA HIS A 369 3.45 -8.72 -12.69
C HIS A 369 2.21 -9.44 -13.22
N GLY A 370 2.15 -9.69 -14.53
CA GLY A 370 1.02 -10.27 -15.24
C GLY A 370 1.19 -10.08 -16.74
N GLU A 371 0.75 -11.04 -17.54
CA GLU A 371 0.82 -10.95 -19.00
C GLU A 371 -0.56 -10.56 -19.55
N SER A 372 -0.61 -9.55 -20.41
CA SER A 372 -1.88 -9.09 -20.98
C SER A 372 -1.68 -8.34 -22.30
N ASP A 373 -2.71 -8.38 -23.15
CA ASP A 373 -2.72 -7.76 -24.48
C ASP A 373 -2.70 -6.22 -24.47
N LYS A 374 -2.84 -5.59 -23.30
CA LYS A 374 -2.85 -4.13 -23.17
C LYS A 374 -1.45 -3.57 -23.47
N LEU A 375 -1.36 -2.54 -24.32
CA LEU A 375 -0.11 -1.88 -24.73
C LEU A 375 0.74 -1.38 -23.54
N SER A 376 0.13 -1.16 -22.38
CA SER A 376 0.82 -0.83 -21.12
C SER A 376 1.82 -1.90 -20.65
N SER A 377 1.70 -3.15 -21.11
CA SER A 377 2.69 -4.22 -20.91
C SER A 377 4.04 -3.86 -21.56
N CYS A 378 4.04 -3.26 -22.75
CA CYS A 378 5.24 -2.91 -23.51
C CYS A 378 5.68 -1.45 -23.26
N ASN A 379 6.06 -1.14 -22.03
CA ASN A 379 6.39 0.23 -21.64
C ASN A 379 7.82 0.65 -22.09
N PRO A 380 8.04 1.83 -22.71
CA PRO A 380 9.37 2.33 -23.07
C PRO A 380 10.39 2.49 -21.93
N TYR A 381 9.97 2.41 -20.66
CA TYR A 381 10.88 2.31 -19.52
C TYR A 381 11.67 0.97 -19.50
N ALA A 382 11.21 -0.04 -20.23
CA ALA A 382 11.89 -1.34 -20.36
C ALA A 382 13.31 -1.22 -20.93
N LYS A 383 13.61 -0.17 -21.72
CA LYS A 383 14.97 0.19 -22.20
C LYS A 383 16.01 0.39 -21.10
N ALA A 384 15.59 0.54 -19.84
CA ALA A 384 16.48 0.84 -18.72
C ALA A 384 17.02 -0.40 -18.00
N TYR A 385 16.65 -1.60 -18.44
CA TYR A 385 17.09 -2.89 -17.90
C TYR A 385 18.10 -3.55 -18.84
N ASP A 386 18.86 -4.52 -18.33
CA ASP A 386 19.76 -5.33 -19.14
C ASP A 386 19.01 -6.41 -19.93
N GLU A 387 17.90 -6.91 -19.39
CA GLU A 387 17.02 -7.90 -20.00
C GLU A 387 15.55 -7.62 -19.67
N VAL A 388 14.65 -8.13 -20.52
CA VAL A 388 13.19 -8.09 -20.34
C VAL A 388 12.67 -9.51 -20.40
N TRP A 389 12.15 -9.99 -19.28
CA TRP A 389 11.70 -11.37 -19.12
C TRP A 389 10.18 -11.45 -19.31
N VAL A 390 9.75 -12.28 -20.26
CA VAL A 390 8.37 -12.34 -20.76
C VAL A 390 7.78 -13.75 -20.65
N ALA A 391 6.44 -13.83 -20.70
CA ALA A 391 5.74 -15.10 -20.53
C ALA A 391 5.92 -16.08 -21.70
N GLY A 392 6.09 -15.60 -22.94
CA GLY A 392 6.23 -16.45 -24.12
C GLY A 392 6.26 -15.67 -25.45
N PRO A 393 6.22 -16.36 -26.59
CA PRO A 393 6.44 -15.79 -27.92
C PRO A 393 5.58 -14.55 -28.23
N ALA A 394 4.29 -14.57 -27.92
CA ALA A 394 3.37 -13.47 -28.20
C ALA A 394 3.72 -12.17 -27.44
N ALA A 395 4.38 -12.27 -26.28
CA ALA A 395 4.86 -11.11 -25.53
C ALA A 395 6.16 -10.55 -26.11
N ARG A 396 7.05 -11.41 -26.63
CA ARG A 396 8.24 -11.02 -27.41
C ARG A 396 7.87 -10.33 -28.72
N GLU A 397 6.92 -10.90 -29.47
CA GLU A 397 6.33 -10.29 -30.66
C GLU A 397 5.76 -8.89 -30.35
N ARG A 398 5.04 -8.71 -29.24
CA ARG A 398 4.55 -7.38 -28.81
C ARG A 398 5.69 -6.39 -28.56
N TYR A 399 6.81 -6.80 -27.95
CA TYR A 399 7.96 -5.92 -27.75
C TYR A 399 8.62 -5.48 -29.07
N ALA A 400 8.71 -6.40 -30.04
CA ALA A 400 9.19 -6.07 -31.39
C ALA A 400 8.23 -5.12 -32.13
N LEU A 401 6.94 -5.43 -32.17
CA LEU A 401 5.90 -4.64 -32.85
C LEU A 401 5.69 -3.24 -32.25
N ALA A 402 5.91 -3.08 -30.95
CA ALA A 402 5.74 -1.79 -30.29
C ALA A 402 6.90 -0.81 -30.52
N GLU A 403 8.00 -1.26 -31.15
CA GLU A 403 9.24 -0.50 -31.41
C GLU A 403 9.78 0.28 -30.19
N VAL A 404 9.50 -0.22 -28.98
CA VAL A 404 9.89 0.43 -27.71
C VAL A 404 11.38 0.27 -27.38
N GLY A 405 12.21 0.06 -28.41
CA GLY A 405 13.68 0.03 -28.41
C GLY A 405 14.32 -0.84 -27.32
N VAL A 406 13.65 -1.93 -26.96
CA VAL A 406 14.26 -3.12 -26.38
C VAL A 406 14.69 -3.98 -27.59
N GLU A 407 15.92 -4.47 -27.61
CA GLU A 407 16.38 -5.33 -28.70
C GLU A 407 15.94 -6.78 -28.44
N ASP A 408 15.58 -7.52 -29.50
CA ASP A 408 15.07 -8.90 -29.39
C ASP A 408 16.01 -9.85 -28.63
N LYS A 409 17.33 -9.63 -28.75
CA LYS A 409 18.38 -10.37 -28.01
C LYS A 409 18.39 -10.14 -26.49
N ASP A 410 17.71 -9.11 -26.00
CA ASP A 410 17.55 -8.80 -24.58
C ASP A 410 16.19 -9.26 -24.04
N VAL A 411 15.33 -9.87 -24.88
CA VAL A 411 14.05 -10.45 -24.48
C VAL A 411 14.19 -11.94 -24.21
N VAL A 412 13.81 -12.38 -23.00
CA VAL A 412 13.96 -13.77 -22.55
C VAL A 412 12.61 -14.37 -22.17
N GLU A 413 12.27 -15.52 -22.77
CA GLU A 413 11.00 -16.20 -22.56
C GLU A 413 11.10 -17.17 -21.35
N ILE A 414 10.62 -16.73 -20.19
CA ILE A 414 10.73 -17.48 -18.93
C ILE A 414 9.47 -18.30 -18.57
N GLY A 415 8.36 -18.14 -19.30
CA GLY A 415 7.07 -18.69 -18.86
C GLY A 415 6.45 -17.88 -17.72
N ARG A 416 5.60 -18.52 -16.90
CA ARG A 416 5.02 -17.91 -15.70
C ARG A 416 5.08 -18.86 -14.50
N PRO A 417 6.18 -18.88 -13.72
CA PRO A 417 6.35 -19.80 -12.58
C PRO A 417 5.34 -19.56 -11.43
N GLN A 418 4.53 -18.51 -11.50
CA GLN A 418 3.37 -18.32 -10.61
C GLN A 418 2.26 -19.36 -10.85
N LEU A 419 2.27 -20.02 -12.01
CA LEU A 419 1.20 -20.91 -12.46
C LEU A 419 1.48 -22.40 -12.19
N ASP A 420 2.61 -22.76 -11.57
CA ASP A 420 2.95 -24.14 -11.19
C ASP A 420 1.82 -24.84 -10.40
N ALA A 421 1.07 -24.06 -9.61
CA ALA A 421 -0.05 -24.56 -8.79
C ALA A 421 -1.38 -24.69 -9.55
N VAL A 422 -1.47 -24.28 -10.82
CA VAL A 422 -2.68 -24.36 -11.65
C VAL A 422 -2.78 -25.73 -12.30
N ARG A 423 -3.79 -26.51 -11.89
CA ARG A 423 -4.01 -27.88 -12.37
C ARG A 423 -4.47 -27.87 -13.84
N PRO A 424 -3.95 -28.79 -14.69
CA PRO A 424 -4.41 -28.93 -16.06
C PRO A 424 -5.86 -29.42 -16.14
N TYR A 425 -6.49 -29.23 -17.30
CA TYR A 425 -7.79 -29.78 -17.66
C TYR A 425 -7.77 -31.31 -17.57
N ALA A 426 -8.74 -31.88 -16.86
CA ALA A 426 -8.83 -33.31 -16.57
C ALA A 426 -10.02 -33.99 -17.29
N GLY A 427 -10.65 -33.30 -18.25
CA GLY A 427 -11.92 -33.70 -18.86
C GLY A 427 -13.11 -32.87 -18.35
N PRO A 428 -14.35 -33.19 -18.80
CA PRO A 428 -15.56 -32.46 -18.44
C PRO A 428 -15.92 -32.62 -16.95
N PRO A 429 -16.86 -31.80 -16.42
CA PRO A 429 -17.32 -31.89 -15.04
C PRO A 429 -17.84 -33.29 -14.71
N THR A 430 -17.24 -33.96 -13.72
CA THR A 430 -17.59 -35.32 -13.31
C THR A 430 -18.63 -35.39 -12.19
N GLY A 431 -18.93 -34.25 -11.56
CA GLY A 431 -19.95 -34.11 -10.52
C GLY A 431 -21.30 -33.58 -11.05
N PRO A 432 -22.31 -33.44 -10.18
CA PRO A 432 -23.65 -32.97 -10.55
C PRO A 432 -23.73 -31.47 -10.91
N TYR A 433 -22.61 -30.74 -10.85
CA TYR A 433 -22.56 -29.30 -11.14
C TYR A 433 -21.34 -28.95 -11.99
N THR A 434 -21.56 -28.13 -13.02
CA THR A 434 -20.52 -27.38 -13.73
C THR A 434 -20.12 -26.17 -12.87
N THR A 435 -18.87 -26.09 -12.43
CA THR A 435 -18.38 -24.99 -11.57
C THR A 435 -17.81 -23.87 -12.43
N VAL A 436 -18.55 -22.77 -12.50
CA VAL A 436 -18.17 -21.57 -13.26
C VAL A 436 -17.54 -20.54 -12.33
N LEU A 437 -16.31 -20.11 -12.64
CA LEU A 437 -15.67 -18.97 -12.01
C LEU A 437 -15.97 -17.70 -12.81
N TYR A 438 -16.70 -16.76 -12.23
CA TYR A 438 -16.83 -15.40 -12.76
C TYR A 438 -15.86 -14.48 -12.01
N ALA A 439 -14.76 -14.11 -12.68
CA ALA A 439 -13.68 -13.30 -12.11
C ALA A 439 -13.43 -12.05 -12.98
N PRO A 440 -14.31 -11.03 -12.89
CA PRO A 440 -14.18 -9.80 -13.67
C PRO A 440 -13.12 -8.85 -13.10
N THR A 441 -12.56 -8.01 -13.96
CA THR A 441 -11.72 -6.88 -13.57
C THR A 441 -12.54 -5.70 -13.06
N TRP A 442 -11.84 -4.64 -12.69
CA TRP A 442 -12.38 -3.39 -12.17
C TRP A 442 -12.25 -2.29 -13.23
N GLU A 443 -12.96 -1.19 -13.05
CA GLU A 443 -13.18 -0.12 -14.04
C GLU A 443 -11.94 0.62 -14.59
N GLY A 444 -10.76 0.43 -14.00
CA GLY A 444 -9.51 1.04 -14.45
C GLY A 444 -9.34 2.51 -14.07
N TRP A 445 -8.38 3.18 -14.70
CA TRP A 445 -8.05 4.60 -14.46
C TRP A 445 -8.35 5.52 -15.66
N ASP A 446 -8.57 4.95 -16.84
CA ASP A 446 -8.77 5.63 -18.13
C ASP A 446 -10.25 5.86 -18.47
N GLY A 447 -11.14 5.03 -17.92
CA GLY A 447 -12.59 5.09 -18.14
C GLY A 447 -13.11 4.24 -19.30
N ASP A 448 -12.30 3.32 -19.83
CA ASP A 448 -12.70 2.39 -20.89
C ASP A 448 -13.80 1.41 -20.40
N PRO A 449 -15.00 1.36 -21.04
CA PRO A 449 -16.04 0.40 -20.70
C PRO A 449 -15.64 -1.07 -20.95
N GLY A 450 -14.60 -1.33 -21.74
CA GLY A 450 -13.98 -2.65 -21.91
C GLY A 450 -13.16 -3.14 -20.70
N ASN A 451 -12.90 -2.29 -19.69
CA ASN A 451 -12.17 -2.70 -18.49
C ASN A 451 -12.96 -3.61 -17.53
N THR A 452 -14.30 -3.65 -17.59
CA THR A 452 -15.08 -4.47 -16.65
C THR A 452 -16.48 -4.84 -17.14
N SER A 453 -16.79 -6.14 -17.12
CA SER A 453 -18.15 -6.64 -17.35
C SER A 453 -19.13 -6.26 -16.25
N VAL A 454 -18.65 -5.93 -15.04
CA VAL A 454 -19.51 -5.73 -13.84
C VAL A 454 -20.60 -4.69 -14.07
N ILE A 455 -20.32 -3.62 -14.84
CA ILE A 455 -21.30 -2.55 -15.09
C ILE A 455 -22.35 -2.94 -16.15
N ALA A 456 -21.93 -3.54 -17.26
CA ALA A 456 -22.76 -3.69 -18.45
C ALA A 456 -23.34 -5.10 -18.67
N ALA A 457 -22.63 -6.14 -18.24
CA ALA A 457 -22.98 -7.54 -18.48
C ALA A 457 -23.17 -8.37 -17.19
N GLY A 458 -22.52 -7.97 -16.09
CA GLY A 458 -22.34 -8.82 -14.90
C GLY A 458 -23.63 -9.32 -14.25
N GLU A 459 -24.68 -8.49 -14.17
CA GLU A 459 -25.98 -8.95 -13.66
C GLU A 459 -26.70 -9.92 -14.61
N ASN A 460 -26.53 -9.77 -15.93
CA ASN A 460 -27.16 -10.63 -16.93
C ASN A 460 -26.44 -11.98 -17.00
N LEU A 461 -25.10 -11.96 -17.02
CA LEU A 461 -24.25 -13.16 -16.92
C LEU A 461 -24.62 -13.97 -15.67
N VAL A 462 -24.71 -13.31 -14.52
CA VAL A 462 -25.07 -13.97 -13.25
C VAL A 462 -26.51 -14.49 -13.27
N ARG A 463 -27.49 -13.76 -13.84
CA ARG A 463 -28.86 -14.27 -13.99
C ARG A 463 -28.93 -15.51 -14.90
N ALA A 464 -28.21 -15.51 -16.01
CA ALA A 464 -28.15 -16.66 -16.93
C ALA A 464 -27.51 -17.89 -16.27
N LEU A 465 -26.38 -17.70 -15.58
CA LEU A 465 -25.68 -18.77 -14.84
C LEU A 465 -26.50 -19.32 -13.66
N LEU A 466 -27.29 -18.48 -12.99
CA LEU A 466 -28.15 -18.90 -11.87
C LEU A 466 -29.48 -19.54 -12.32
N ALA A 467 -29.85 -19.42 -13.60
CA ALA A 467 -31.03 -20.06 -14.17
C ALA A 467 -30.82 -21.55 -14.48
N ASP A 468 -29.56 -21.98 -14.67
CA ASP A 468 -29.20 -23.39 -14.84
C ASP A 468 -29.01 -24.08 -13.46
N PRO A 469 -29.82 -25.10 -13.12
CA PRO A 469 -29.72 -25.77 -11.82
C PRO A 469 -28.42 -26.60 -11.68
N GLY A 470 -27.85 -27.05 -12.79
CA GLY A 470 -26.59 -27.78 -12.89
C GLY A 470 -25.35 -26.88 -12.93
N VAL A 471 -25.47 -25.59 -12.59
CA VAL A 471 -24.32 -24.69 -12.39
C VAL A 471 -24.03 -24.49 -10.90
N ARG A 472 -22.74 -24.51 -10.52
CA ARG A 472 -22.20 -23.87 -9.31
C ARG A 472 -21.48 -22.61 -9.76
N LEU A 473 -21.64 -21.49 -9.05
CA LEU A 473 -21.05 -20.20 -9.44
C LEU A 473 -20.10 -19.72 -8.36
N LEU A 474 -18.84 -19.46 -8.71
CA LEU A 474 -17.85 -18.81 -7.86
C LEU A 474 -17.66 -17.39 -8.38
N TYR A 475 -18.08 -16.37 -7.64
CA TYR A 475 -17.88 -14.97 -8.00
C TYR A 475 -16.69 -14.39 -7.24
N LYS A 476 -15.62 -14.02 -7.95
CA LYS A 476 -14.40 -13.43 -7.37
C LYS A 476 -14.14 -12.04 -7.97
N PRO A 477 -14.86 -11.00 -7.51
CA PRO A 477 -14.68 -9.64 -8.00
C PRO A 477 -13.31 -9.08 -7.62
N HIS A 478 -12.75 -8.22 -8.48
CA HIS A 478 -11.46 -7.60 -8.21
C HIS A 478 -11.52 -6.65 -6.97
N PRO A 479 -10.50 -6.62 -6.08
CA PRO A 479 -10.53 -5.82 -4.84
C PRO A 479 -10.62 -4.29 -5.00
N LEU A 480 -10.53 -3.78 -6.24
CA LEU A 480 -10.70 -2.35 -6.57
C LEU A 480 -12.01 -2.02 -7.29
N THR A 481 -12.92 -2.98 -7.50
CA THR A 481 -14.20 -2.75 -8.16
C THR A 481 -15.04 -1.73 -7.39
N GLY A 482 -15.40 -0.62 -8.04
CA GLY A 482 -16.10 0.50 -7.43
C GLY A 482 -15.23 1.51 -6.68
N SER A 483 -13.91 1.47 -6.85
CA SER A 483 -12.97 2.44 -6.25
C SER A 483 -12.80 3.72 -7.07
N VAL A 484 -13.18 3.70 -8.35
CA VAL A 484 -13.13 4.84 -9.29
C VAL A 484 -14.53 5.15 -9.83
N ASP A 485 -15.31 4.14 -10.23
CA ASP A 485 -16.69 4.30 -10.69
C ASP A 485 -17.69 3.68 -9.69
N PRO A 486 -18.45 4.50 -8.94
CA PRO A 486 -19.49 4.02 -8.02
C PRO A 486 -20.55 3.11 -8.65
N ARG A 487 -20.73 3.12 -9.99
CA ARG A 487 -21.61 2.20 -10.71
C ARG A 487 -21.12 0.75 -10.63
N ALA A 488 -19.82 0.52 -10.77
CA ALA A 488 -19.22 -0.82 -10.67
C ALA A 488 -19.44 -1.40 -9.27
N GLY A 489 -19.16 -0.63 -8.23
CA GLY A 489 -19.44 -1.02 -6.84
C GLY A 489 -20.92 -1.18 -6.51
N ALA A 490 -21.83 -0.53 -7.26
CA ALA A 490 -23.27 -0.73 -7.12
C ALA A 490 -23.77 -2.01 -7.81
N ALA A 491 -23.21 -2.37 -8.97
CA ALA A 491 -23.54 -3.61 -9.67
C ALA A 491 -22.92 -4.84 -8.98
N ASP A 492 -21.69 -4.75 -8.46
CA ASP A 492 -21.08 -5.78 -7.59
C ASP A 492 -21.99 -6.16 -6.40
N ARG A 493 -22.59 -5.17 -5.71
CA ARG A 493 -23.56 -5.45 -4.64
C ARG A 493 -24.79 -6.21 -5.16
N ARG A 494 -25.40 -5.78 -6.27
CA ARG A 494 -26.56 -6.47 -6.86
C ARG A 494 -26.22 -7.90 -7.31
N ILE A 495 -25.02 -8.13 -7.85
CA ILE A 495 -24.53 -9.47 -8.18
C ILE A 495 -24.45 -10.35 -6.92
N ARG A 496 -23.88 -9.85 -5.82
CA ARG A 496 -23.83 -10.58 -4.55
C ARG A 496 -25.22 -10.85 -3.98
N GLU A 497 -26.13 -9.90 -4.09
CA GLU A 497 -27.54 -10.02 -3.66
C GLU A 497 -28.29 -11.10 -4.48
N LEU A 498 -28.04 -11.19 -5.80
CA LEU A 498 -28.57 -12.24 -6.69
C LEU A 498 -28.04 -13.64 -6.30
N ILE A 499 -26.73 -13.76 -6.07
CA ILE A 499 -26.09 -15.03 -5.66
C ILE A 499 -26.63 -15.49 -4.29
N GLN A 500 -26.75 -14.57 -3.34
CA GLN A 500 -27.38 -14.83 -2.04
C GLN A 500 -28.87 -15.19 -2.16
N ALA A 501 -29.59 -14.66 -3.16
CA ALA A 501 -30.98 -15.03 -3.41
C ALA A 501 -31.11 -16.46 -3.97
N ALA A 502 -30.27 -16.84 -4.93
CA ALA A 502 -30.24 -18.21 -5.47
C ALA A 502 -29.89 -19.24 -4.39
N ASN A 503 -28.90 -18.95 -3.52
CA ASN A 503 -28.55 -19.83 -2.40
C ASN A 503 -29.69 -20.03 -1.38
N ARG A 504 -30.66 -19.10 -1.26
CA ARG A 504 -31.85 -19.31 -0.43
C ARG A 504 -32.84 -20.30 -1.04
N GLY A 505 -32.78 -20.53 -2.35
CA GLY A 505 -33.60 -21.52 -3.06
C GLY A 505 -32.97 -22.91 -3.18
N ARG A 506 -31.67 -23.07 -2.89
CA ARG A 506 -30.97 -24.36 -2.98
C ARG A 506 -31.10 -25.17 -1.68
N SER A 507 -31.87 -26.26 -1.73
CA SER A 507 -31.89 -27.30 -0.71
C SER A 507 -30.75 -28.30 -0.95
N GLY A 508 -29.82 -28.39 0.00
CA GLY A 508 -28.73 -29.35 -0.03
C GLY A 508 -28.24 -29.66 1.39
N SER A 509 -27.60 -30.81 1.56
CA SER A 509 -26.92 -31.13 2.82
C SER A 509 -25.79 -30.13 3.03
N ARG A 510 -25.82 -29.38 4.15
CA ARG A 510 -24.67 -28.56 4.55
C ARG A 510 -23.68 -29.46 5.29
N PRO A 511 -22.39 -29.49 4.89
CA PRO A 511 -21.35 -30.09 5.72
C PRO A 511 -21.43 -29.52 7.14
N ALA A 512 -21.23 -30.37 8.15
CA ALA A 512 -21.20 -29.91 9.53
C ALA A 512 -20.04 -28.90 9.71
N PRO A 513 -20.22 -27.80 10.49
CA PRO A 513 -19.19 -26.78 10.66
C PRO A 513 -17.83 -27.39 11.05
N SER A 514 -16.89 -27.36 10.10
CA SER A 514 -15.65 -28.13 10.23
C SER A 514 -14.74 -27.52 11.30
N ALA A 515 -14.67 -28.18 12.46
CA ALA A 515 -13.68 -27.89 13.50
C ALA A 515 -12.24 -28.02 12.97
N GLU A 516 -12.05 -28.86 11.94
CA GLU A 516 -10.79 -28.98 11.21
C GLU A 516 -10.46 -27.75 10.37
N LEU A 517 -11.42 -27.17 9.63
CA LEU A 517 -11.18 -25.89 8.94
C LEU A 517 -10.85 -24.78 9.95
N GLY A 518 -11.50 -24.75 11.12
CA GLY A 518 -11.15 -23.85 12.21
C GLY A 518 -9.70 -24.04 12.70
N ARG A 519 -9.30 -25.29 12.95
CA ARG A 519 -7.93 -25.69 13.32
C ARG A 519 -6.90 -25.28 12.28
N LEU A 520 -7.15 -25.57 11.01
CA LEU A 520 -6.27 -25.26 9.89
C LEU A 520 -6.15 -23.75 9.65
N THR A 521 -7.24 -22.99 9.85
CA THR A 521 -7.22 -21.52 9.77
C THR A 521 -6.32 -20.94 10.85
N ALA A 522 -6.48 -21.38 12.10
CA ALA A 522 -5.63 -20.96 13.22
C ALA A 522 -4.15 -21.33 13.02
N GLU A 523 -3.86 -22.51 12.48
CA GLU A 523 -2.48 -22.94 12.18
C GLU A 523 -1.86 -22.13 11.05
N LEU A 524 -2.58 -21.92 9.94
CA LEU A 524 -2.10 -21.12 8.82
C LEU A 524 -1.89 -19.65 9.23
N ASP A 525 -2.77 -19.09 10.08
CA ASP A 525 -2.59 -17.75 10.65
C ASP A 525 -1.39 -17.67 11.61
N ARG A 526 -1.15 -18.71 12.42
CA ARG A 526 0.04 -18.82 13.28
C ARG A 526 1.34 -18.86 12.47
N LEU A 527 1.35 -19.57 11.34
CA LEU A 527 2.53 -19.70 10.49
C LEU A 527 2.79 -18.45 9.62
N THR A 528 1.74 -17.78 9.15
CA THR A 528 1.86 -16.68 8.16
C THR A 528 1.79 -15.27 8.77
N THR A 529 1.22 -15.08 9.97
CA THR A 529 1.05 -13.76 10.59
C THR A 529 1.98 -13.54 11.78
N THR A 530 2.37 -12.30 12.02
CA THR A 530 3.08 -11.89 13.24
C THR A 530 2.17 -10.97 14.04
N ALA A 531 1.85 -11.35 15.28
CA ALA A 531 1.06 -10.52 16.19
C ALA A 531 1.86 -9.28 16.63
N PHE A 532 1.23 -8.11 16.56
CA PHE A 532 1.82 -6.84 17.03
C PHE A 532 0.87 -6.14 17.99
N ARG A 533 1.36 -5.74 19.17
CA ARG A 533 0.59 -4.88 20.07
C ARG A 533 0.25 -3.54 19.43
N ALA A 534 -0.82 -2.91 19.92
CA ALA A 534 -1.29 -1.60 19.46
C ALA A 534 -0.16 -0.53 19.51
N GLY A 535 0.30 -0.11 18.34
CA GLY A 535 1.34 0.92 18.20
C GLY A 535 2.79 0.41 18.24
N ALA A 536 3.06 -0.88 18.01
CA ALA A 536 4.43 -1.35 17.72
C ALA A 536 5.06 -0.56 16.55
N ASP A 537 6.26 -0.04 16.76
CA ASP A 537 7.02 0.69 15.72
C ASP A 537 7.92 -0.23 14.89
N GLN A 538 8.69 0.33 13.96
CA GLN A 538 9.49 -0.44 13.00
C GLN A 538 10.60 -1.26 13.66
N VAL A 539 11.24 -0.73 14.72
CA VAL A 539 12.26 -1.45 15.50
C VAL A 539 11.65 -2.62 16.27
N GLU A 540 10.45 -2.44 16.82
CA GLU A 540 9.73 -3.51 17.51
C GLU A 540 9.20 -4.58 16.55
N ARG A 541 8.78 -4.20 15.34
CA ARG A 541 8.39 -5.15 14.29
C ARG A 541 9.58 -5.98 13.83
N MET A 542 10.72 -5.33 13.58
CA MET A 542 11.98 -5.98 13.20
C MET A 542 12.48 -6.96 14.28
N LEU A 543 12.38 -6.58 15.57
CA LEU A 543 12.65 -7.49 16.71
C LEU A 543 11.75 -8.74 16.71
N LEU A 544 10.47 -8.59 16.37
CA LEU A 544 9.48 -9.69 16.33
C LEU A 544 9.45 -10.43 14.98
N GLN A 545 10.29 -10.05 14.02
CA GLN A 545 10.37 -10.64 12.68
C GLN A 545 11.83 -10.89 12.27
N SER A 546 12.55 -11.55 13.18
CA SER A 546 13.91 -12.08 12.99
C SER A 546 13.96 -13.15 11.88
N ALA A 547 15.08 -13.85 11.72
CA ALA A 547 15.17 -15.01 10.84
C ALA A 547 14.06 -16.04 11.13
N PRO A 548 13.42 -16.64 10.11
CA PRO A 548 12.41 -17.67 10.30
C PRO A 548 13.05 -19.00 10.72
N GLU A 549 12.27 -19.83 11.42
CA GLU A 549 12.67 -21.20 11.72
C GLU A 549 12.85 -22.04 10.43
N PRO A 550 13.86 -22.91 10.33
CA PRO A 550 14.04 -23.80 9.18
C PRO A 550 12.79 -24.63 8.86
N GLY A 551 12.45 -24.74 7.57
CA GLY A 551 11.28 -25.50 7.10
C GLY A 551 9.93 -24.81 7.29
N ARG A 552 9.89 -23.53 7.73
CA ARG A 552 8.63 -22.78 7.86
C ARG A 552 7.91 -22.61 6.52
N ALA A 553 8.62 -22.32 5.42
CA ALA A 553 8.04 -22.26 4.08
C ALA A 553 7.26 -23.53 3.72
N ASP A 554 7.85 -24.71 3.93
CA ASP A 554 7.19 -25.99 3.62
C ASP A 554 5.99 -26.25 4.56
N ALA A 555 6.08 -25.81 5.81
CA ALA A 555 4.96 -25.86 6.74
C ALA A 555 3.80 -24.95 6.30
N VAL A 556 4.10 -23.73 5.81
CA VAL A 556 3.11 -22.81 5.22
C VAL A 556 2.49 -23.43 3.97
N ALA A 557 3.29 -24.04 3.08
CA ALA A 557 2.79 -24.66 1.86
C ALA A 557 1.85 -25.84 2.17
N ARG A 558 2.25 -26.77 3.05
CA ARG A 558 1.40 -27.89 3.50
C ARG A 558 0.14 -27.41 4.20
N ALA A 559 0.25 -26.42 5.11
CA ALA A 559 -0.91 -25.86 5.80
C ALA A 559 -1.87 -25.13 4.85
N THR A 560 -1.35 -24.48 3.80
CA THR A 560 -2.18 -23.83 2.77
C THR A 560 -2.94 -24.86 1.94
N ALA A 561 -2.27 -25.91 1.46
CA ALA A 561 -2.91 -26.98 0.69
C ALA A 561 -4.03 -27.68 1.48
N ALA A 562 -3.74 -28.08 2.72
CA ALA A 562 -4.72 -28.70 3.61
C ALA A 562 -5.88 -27.74 3.97
N TRP A 563 -5.59 -26.44 4.16
CA TRP A 563 -6.61 -25.43 4.39
C TRP A 563 -7.52 -25.23 3.18
N GLU A 564 -6.98 -25.20 1.95
CA GLU A 564 -7.77 -25.04 0.74
C GLU A 564 -8.66 -26.26 0.48
N GLU A 565 -8.15 -27.48 0.72
CA GLU A 565 -8.95 -28.72 0.66
C GLU A 565 -10.10 -28.71 1.70
N ALA A 566 -9.79 -28.44 2.97
CA ALA A 566 -10.80 -28.36 4.03
C ALA A 566 -11.78 -27.19 3.83
N TYR A 567 -11.36 -26.09 3.20
CA TYR A 567 -12.24 -24.97 2.84
C TYR A 567 -13.27 -25.41 1.80
N TRP A 568 -12.84 -25.99 0.68
CA TRP A 568 -13.78 -26.43 -0.36
C TRP A 568 -14.70 -27.55 0.11
N ALA A 569 -14.21 -28.48 0.93
CA ALA A 569 -15.00 -29.55 1.52
C ALA A 569 -15.98 -29.09 2.64
N SER A 570 -15.80 -27.88 3.19
CA SER A 570 -16.73 -27.30 4.18
C SER A 570 -17.98 -26.68 3.55
N LEU A 571 -17.96 -26.44 2.23
CA LEU A 571 -19.02 -25.79 1.48
C LEU A 571 -19.92 -26.83 0.81
N PRO A 572 -21.25 -26.65 0.76
CA PRO A 572 -22.12 -27.55 0.01
C PRO A 572 -21.77 -27.54 -1.48
N ASP A 573 -21.75 -28.71 -2.12
CA ASP A 573 -21.33 -28.91 -3.52
C ASP A 573 -22.06 -27.98 -4.49
N GLY A 574 -23.36 -27.78 -4.27
CA GLY A 574 -24.21 -26.92 -5.10
C GLY A 574 -24.30 -25.46 -4.65
N GLU A 575 -23.65 -25.03 -3.57
CA GLU A 575 -23.77 -23.65 -3.08
C GLU A 575 -22.86 -22.69 -3.86
N HIS A 576 -23.44 -21.61 -4.39
CA HIS A 576 -22.72 -20.55 -5.09
C HIS A 576 -21.93 -19.69 -4.09
N GLN A 577 -20.72 -19.24 -4.44
CA GLN A 577 -19.80 -18.58 -3.52
C GLN A 577 -19.44 -17.15 -3.97
N VAL A 578 -19.17 -16.29 -2.99
CA VAL A 578 -18.69 -14.90 -3.20
C VAL A 578 -17.32 -14.77 -2.53
N VAL A 579 -16.25 -14.94 -3.31
CA VAL A 579 -14.89 -15.16 -2.82
C VAL A 579 -14.10 -13.85 -2.76
N VAL A 580 -14.42 -13.00 -1.78
CA VAL A 580 -13.87 -11.63 -1.66
C VAL A 580 -12.59 -11.53 -0.83
N ASP A 581 -12.28 -12.55 -0.03
CA ASP A 581 -11.09 -12.60 0.80
C ASP A 581 -9.82 -13.03 0.04
N ALA A 582 -8.67 -12.82 0.69
CA ALA A 582 -7.35 -13.19 0.15
C ALA A 582 -7.11 -14.71 0.11
N ARG A 583 -7.91 -15.50 0.84
CA ARG A 583 -7.94 -16.97 0.82
C ARG A 583 -9.40 -17.41 0.62
N PRO A 584 -9.71 -18.40 -0.24
CA PRO A 584 -8.79 -19.07 -1.16
C PRO A 584 -8.22 -18.11 -2.23
N SER A 585 -7.04 -18.48 -2.73
CA SER A 585 -6.33 -17.74 -3.77
C SER A 585 -7.10 -17.76 -5.11
N LEU A 586 -6.70 -16.90 -6.06
CA LEU A 586 -7.28 -16.94 -7.42
C LEU A 586 -7.00 -18.29 -8.10
N TYR A 587 -5.78 -18.82 -7.95
CA TYR A 587 -5.37 -20.10 -8.53
C TYR A 587 -6.06 -21.30 -7.86
N ALA A 588 -6.39 -21.22 -6.57
CA ALA A 588 -7.25 -22.20 -5.92
C ALA A 588 -8.68 -22.19 -6.48
N CYS A 589 -9.23 -21.02 -6.83
CA CYS A 589 -10.49 -20.94 -7.58
C CYS A 589 -10.36 -21.51 -9.01
N PHE A 590 -9.22 -21.35 -9.69
CA PHE A 590 -8.98 -21.99 -11.00
C PHE A 590 -8.96 -23.52 -10.89
N ASN A 591 -8.43 -24.06 -9.79
CA ASN A 591 -8.29 -25.49 -9.58
C ASN A 591 -9.64 -26.20 -9.40
N VAL A 592 -10.65 -25.54 -8.82
CA VAL A 592 -12.01 -26.08 -8.62
C VAL A 592 -13.04 -25.65 -9.68
N ALA A 593 -12.69 -24.75 -10.60
CA ALA A 593 -13.58 -24.31 -11.67
C ALA A 593 -13.37 -25.13 -12.95
N ASP A 594 -14.46 -25.42 -13.67
CA ASP A 594 -14.44 -26.07 -14.98
C ASP A 594 -14.41 -25.04 -16.13
N LEU A 595 -14.98 -23.86 -15.87
CA LEU A 595 -15.12 -22.74 -16.81
C LEU A 595 -14.71 -21.41 -16.14
N LEU A 596 -13.93 -20.57 -16.84
CA LEU A 596 -13.75 -19.16 -16.49
C LEU A 596 -14.65 -18.26 -17.34
N ILE A 597 -15.28 -17.27 -16.72
CA ILE A 597 -15.83 -16.09 -17.38
C ILE A 597 -15.09 -14.86 -16.82
N SER A 598 -14.52 -14.04 -17.70
CA SER A 598 -13.74 -12.85 -17.33
C SER A 598 -13.85 -11.73 -18.38
N ASP A 599 -13.04 -10.70 -18.17
CA ASP A 599 -12.85 -9.55 -19.06
C ASP A 599 -11.49 -9.67 -19.79
N VAL A 600 -11.14 -8.69 -20.62
CA VAL A 600 -9.79 -8.61 -21.22
C VAL A 600 -8.74 -8.31 -20.13
N SER A 601 -8.13 -9.39 -19.63
CA SER A 601 -7.44 -9.42 -18.34
C SER A 601 -6.32 -10.45 -18.32
N SER A 602 -5.25 -10.21 -17.54
CA SER A 602 -4.24 -11.24 -17.27
C SER A 602 -4.81 -12.46 -16.55
N VAL A 603 -5.98 -12.36 -15.91
CA VAL A 603 -6.72 -13.51 -15.34
C VAL A 603 -6.99 -14.58 -16.41
N VAL A 604 -7.22 -14.17 -17.66
CA VAL A 604 -7.40 -15.10 -18.80
C VAL A 604 -6.08 -15.77 -19.18
N SER A 605 -5.00 -14.99 -19.32
CA SER A 605 -3.64 -15.50 -19.57
C SER A 605 -3.18 -16.50 -18.50
N ASP A 606 -3.48 -16.20 -17.23
CA ASP A 606 -3.15 -17.04 -16.09
C ASP A 606 -4.01 -18.32 -16.06
N PHE A 607 -5.30 -18.25 -16.41
CA PHE A 607 -6.20 -19.42 -16.45
C PHE A 607 -5.90 -20.36 -17.61
N LEU A 608 -5.42 -19.83 -18.75
CA LEU A 608 -5.01 -20.60 -19.92
C LEU A 608 -3.90 -21.64 -19.61
N ALA A 609 -3.14 -21.50 -18.53
CA ALA A 609 -2.23 -22.57 -18.07
C ALA A 609 -2.96 -23.88 -17.80
N SER A 610 -4.22 -23.84 -17.35
CA SER A 610 -5.04 -25.05 -17.19
C SER A 610 -5.48 -25.68 -18.51
N GLY A 611 -5.63 -24.90 -19.59
CA GLY A 611 -6.23 -25.34 -20.87
C GLY A 611 -7.75 -25.50 -20.85
N LYS A 612 -8.40 -25.29 -19.70
CA LYS A 612 -9.86 -25.37 -19.52
C LYS A 612 -10.60 -24.36 -20.41
N PRO A 613 -11.86 -24.61 -20.79
CA PRO A 613 -12.68 -23.63 -21.52
C PRO A 613 -12.81 -22.30 -20.77
N TYR A 614 -12.87 -21.20 -21.51
CA TYR A 614 -13.10 -19.87 -20.95
C TYR A 614 -13.83 -18.96 -21.93
N ALA A 615 -14.46 -17.92 -21.38
CA ALA A 615 -15.17 -16.91 -22.13
C ALA A 615 -14.80 -15.49 -21.69
N VAL A 616 -14.86 -14.56 -22.64
CA VAL A 616 -14.56 -13.14 -22.43
C VAL A 616 -15.79 -12.30 -22.77
N ALA A 617 -16.19 -11.45 -21.84
CA ALA A 617 -17.30 -10.52 -22.04
C ALA A 617 -16.88 -9.33 -22.93
N ASN A 618 -17.58 -9.12 -24.04
CA ASN A 618 -17.40 -7.94 -24.89
C ASN A 618 -18.32 -6.80 -24.41
N THR A 619 -17.77 -5.90 -23.60
CA THR A 619 -18.46 -4.67 -23.16
C THR A 619 -17.96 -3.40 -23.86
N GLY A 620 -17.01 -3.53 -24.80
CA GLY A 620 -16.50 -2.41 -25.60
C GLY A 620 -17.45 -1.95 -26.70
N GLY A 621 -18.41 -2.79 -27.11
CA GLY A 621 -19.34 -2.50 -28.21
C GLY A 621 -18.74 -2.70 -29.61
N LEU A 622 -17.57 -3.35 -29.70
CA LEU A 622 -16.95 -3.81 -30.93
C LEU A 622 -17.73 -5.00 -31.50
N SER A 623 -17.65 -5.23 -32.82
CA SER A 623 -18.07 -6.52 -33.40
C SER A 623 -17.18 -7.66 -32.89
N GLU A 624 -17.63 -8.92 -33.00
CA GLU A 624 -16.83 -10.05 -32.55
C GLU A 624 -15.53 -10.21 -33.35
N GLU A 625 -15.54 -9.90 -34.65
CA GLU A 625 -14.37 -9.90 -35.52
C GLU A 625 -13.33 -8.87 -35.06
N GLU A 626 -13.73 -7.61 -34.85
CA GLU A 626 -12.87 -6.56 -34.30
C GLU A 626 -12.36 -6.89 -32.89
N PHE A 627 -13.20 -7.50 -32.05
CA PHE A 627 -12.85 -7.87 -30.68
C PHE A 627 -11.80 -9.00 -30.66
N ARG A 628 -11.94 -10.01 -31.52
CA ARG A 628 -10.93 -11.08 -31.70
C ARG A 628 -9.63 -10.55 -32.31
N ALA A 629 -9.71 -9.63 -33.28
CA ALA A 629 -8.54 -9.01 -33.90
C ALA A 629 -7.77 -8.07 -32.96
N THR A 630 -8.47 -7.39 -32.03
CA THR A 630 -7.86 -6.45 -31.07
C THR A 630 -7.18 -7.16 -29.90
N PHE A 631 -7.70 -8.33 -29.48
CA PHE A 631 -7.27 -8.99 -28.25
C PHE A 631 -6.88 -10.47 -28.49
N PRO A 632 -5.58 -10.78 -28.67
CA PRO A 632 -5.09 -12.15 -28.85
C PRO A 632 -5.60 -13.19 -27.82
N THR A 633 -5.81 -12.82 -26.56
CA THR A 633 -6.41 -13.69 -25.53
C THR A 633 -7.86 -14.09 -25.82
N VAL A 634 -8.56 -13.39 -26.72
CA VAL A 634 -9.94 -13.69 -27.14
C VAL A 634 -9.96 -14.69 -28.31
N ALA A 635 -8.85 -14.87 -29.04
CA ALA A 635 -8.80 -15.73 -30.23
C ALA A 635 -9.34 -17.15 -29.99
N ALA A 636 -9.03 -17.74 -28.83
CA ALA A 636 -9.49 -19.07 -28.41
C ALA A 636 -10.60 -19.05 -27.33
N ALA A 637 -11.29 -17.92 -27.18
CA ALA A 637 -12.37 -17.72 -26.22
C ALA A 637 -13.75 -17.83 -26.88
N THR A 638 -14.76 -18.21 -26.09
CA THR A 638 -16.16 -17.84 -26.41
C THR A 638 -16.36 -16.37 -26.07
N VAL A 639 -16.91 -15.60 -27.01
CA VAL A 639 -17.25 -14.19 -26.76
C VAL A 639 -18.68 -14.09 -26.22
N LEU A 640 -18.86 -13.36 -25.12
CA LEU A 640 -20.17 -13.16 -24.51
C LEU A 640 -20.62 -11.71 -24.66
N THR A 641 -21.80 -11.52 -25.24
CA THR A 641 -22.51 -10.25 -25.35
C THR A 641 -23.07 -9.80 -23.98
N PRO A 642 -23.33 -8.50 -23.77
CA PRO A 642 -23.81 -7.99 -22.47
C PRO A 642 -25.19 -8.48 -22.02
N ASP A 643 -25.98 -9.07 -22.91
CA ASP A 643 -27.26 -9.74 -22.63
C ASP A 643 -27.10 -11.18 -22.08
N ALA A 644 -25.87 -11.73 -22.10
CA ALA A 644 -25.52 -13.10 -21.73
C ALA A 644 -26.15 -14.21 -22.60
N ALA A 645 -26.62 -13.89 -23.81
CA ALA A 645 -27.31 -14.85 -24.68
C ALA A 645 -26.50 -16.12 -25.02
N GLY A 646 -25.16 -16.03 -25.08
CA GLY A 646 -24.27 -17.16 -25.36
C GLY A 646 -24.03 -18.12 -24.18
N VAL A 647 -24.46 -17.80 -22.95
CA VAL A 647 -24.16 -18.61 -21.75
C VAL A 647 -24.66 -20.07 -21.84
N PRO A 648 -25.88 -20.39 -22.34
CA PRO A 648 -26.33 -21.78 -22.44
C PRO A 648 -25.47 -22.63 -23.37
N ALA A 649 -25.06 -22.10 -24.54
CA ALA A 649 -24.21 -22.80 -25.49
C ALA A 649 -22.78 -23.04 -24.94
N LEU A 650 -22.27 -22.09 -24.16
CA LEU A 650 -20.99 -22.22 -23.45
C LEU A 650 -21.04 -23.28 -22.34
N LEU A 651 -22.12 -23.35 -21.58
CA LEU A 651 -22.31 -24.41 -20.56
C LEU A 651 -22.42 -25.79 -21.22
N GLU A 652 -23.07 -25.86 -22.37
CA GLU A 652 -23.21 -27.08 -23.16
C GLU A 652 -21.85 -27.61 -23.63
N SER A 653 -20.98 -26.80 -24.24
CA SER A 653 -19.65 -27.26 -24.70
C SER A 653 -18.68 -27.62 -23.56
N VAL A 654 -18.85 -27.04 -22.37
CA VAL A 654 -18.09 -27.45 -21.17
C VAL A 654 -18.51 -28.84 -20.66
N ARG A 655 -19.81 -29.17 -20.78
CA ARG A 655 -20.37 -30.48 -20.42
C ARG A 655 -20.12 -31.55 -21.49
N HIS A 656 -20.03 -31.12 -22.74
CA HIS A 656 -19.89 -31.93 -23.94
C HIS A 656 -18.64 -31.51 -24.74
N PRO A 657 -17.44 -32.03 -24.40
CA PRO A 657 -16.18 -31.65 -25.03
C PRO A 657 -16.14 -31.91 -26.55
N GLU A 658 -16.99 -32.81 -27.06
CA GLU A 658 -17.19 -33.03 -28.50
C GLU A 658 -17.80 -31.81 -29.23
N LYS A 659 -18.27 -30.80 -28.48
CA LYS A 659 -18.81 -29.52 -28.96
C LYS A 659 -17.86 -28.35 -28.66
N ASP A 660 -16.66 -28.60 -28.14
CA ASP A 660 -15.65 -27.58 -27.82
C ASP A 660 -14.68 -27.37 -29.01
N GLU A 661 -15.18 -26.70 -30.04
CA GLU A 661 -14.42 -26.35 -31.26
C GLU A 661 -13.16 -25.52 -30.97
N LEU A 662 -13.07 -24.87 -29.80
CA LEU A 662 -11.96 -24.00 -29.41
C LEU A 662 -10.79 -24.73 -28.74
N ALA A 663 -10.94 -26.02 -28.40
CA ALA A 663 -9.91 -26.77 -27.66
C ALA A 663 -8.53 -26.75 -28.32
N GLY A 664 -8.46 -26.90 -29.64
CA GLY A 664 -7.20 -26.80 -30.42
C GLY A 664 -6.59 -25.40 -30.37
N ALA A 665 -7.42 -24.37 -30.60
CA ALA A 665 -6.99 -22.97 -30.54
C ALA A 665 -6.49 -22.58 -29.13
N ARG A 666 -7.08 -23.12 -28.06
CA ARG A 666 -6.61 -22.90 -26.68
C ARG A 666 -5.24 -23.52 -26.42
N ALA A 667 -4.95 -24.70 -27.00
CA ALA A 667 -3.65 -25.34 -26.88
C ALA A 667 -2.55 -24.53 -27.58
N GLU A 668 -2.82 -24.03 -28.80
CA GLU A 668 -1.89 -23.15 -29.52
C GLU A 668 -1.70 -21.80 -28.80
N LEU A 669 -2.78 -21.18 -28.36
CA LEU A 669 -2.73 -19.90 -27.64
C LEU A 669 -2.00 -20.01 -26.30
N LYS A 670 -2.16 -21.13 -25.58
CA LYS A 670 -1.36 -21.43 -24.37
C LYS A 670 0.13 -21.46 -24.69
N LEU A 671 0.54 -22.15 -25.76
CA LEU A 671 1.95 -22.22 -26.20
C LEU A 671 2.49 -20.83 -26.59
N ARG A 672 1.70 -20.02 -27.32
CA ARG A 672 2.07 -18.66 -27.73
C ARG A 672 2.17 -17.67 -26.55
N LEU A 673 1.33 -17.81 -25.52
CA LEU A 673 1.32 -16.88 -24.37
C LEU A 673 2.27 -17.27 -23.23
N LEU A 674 2.47 -18.57 -22.97
CA LEU A 674 3.18 -19.07 -21.78
C LEU A 674 4.45 -19.89 -22.12
N GLY A 675 4.75 -20.09 -23.40
CA GLY A 675 5.83 -20.97 -23.85
C GLY A 675 5.49 -22.46 -23.71
N PRO A 676 6.47 -23.37 -23.92
CA PRO A 676 6.24 -24.81 -23.84
C PRO A 676 5.93 -25.27 -22.41
N ALA A 677 5.41 -26.49 -22.27
CA ALA A 677 5.23 -27.13 -20.96
C ALA A 677 6.57 -27.53 -20.33
N GLU A 678 7.47 -28.10 -21.13
CA GLU A 678 8.79 -28.61 -20.71
C GLU A 678 9.95 -27.86 -21.40
N PRO A 679 11.07 -27.57 -20.71
CA PRO A 679 11.21 -27.61 -19.24
C PRO A 679 10.25 -26.59 -18.59
N SER A 680 9.90 -26.78 -17.32
CA SER A 680 8.86 -25.97 -16.64
C SER A 680 9.15 -24.47 -16.60
N SER A 681 8.13 -23.65 -16.30
CA SER A 681 8.33 -22.20 -16.14
C SER A 681 9.29 -21.85 -14.98
N GLN A 682 9.33 -22.66 -13.92
CA GLN A 682 10.29 -22.46 -12.82
C GLN A 682 11.72 -22.82 -13.24
N GLU A 683 11.92 -23.86 -14.05
CA GLU A 683 13.24 -24.20 -14.59
C GLU A 683 13.72 -23.17 -15.62
N ARG A 684 12.85 -22.67 -16.50
CA ARG A 684 13.18 -21.56 -17.42
C ARG A 684 13.54 -20.29 -16.66
N PHE A 685 12.81 -19.95 -15.60
CA PHE A 685 13.11 -18.83 -14.72
C PHE A 685 14.45 -19.00 -14.00
N GLY A 686 14.77 -20.20 -13.50
CA GLY A 686 16.08 -20.54 -12.93
C GLY A 686 17.23 -20.40 -13.94
N ALA A 687 17.09 -20.99 -15.12
CA ALA A 687 18.10 -20.91 -16.18
C ALA A 687 18.37 -19.45 -16.64
N ALA A 688 17.33 -18.61 -16.70
CA ALA A 688 17.48 -17.18 -16.98
C ALA A 688 18.21 -16.42 -15.86
N VAL A 689 17.90 -16.74 -14.59
CA VAL A 689 18.64 -16.24 -13.42
C VAL A 689 20.12 -16.61 -13.50
N ASP A 690 20.45 -17.87 -13.79
CA ASP A 690 21.83 -18.34 -13.85
C ASP A 690 22.61 -17.73 -15.02
N ALA A 691 21.97 -17.62 -16.20
CA ALA A 691 22.55 -16.96 -17.36
C ALA A 691 22.89 -15.48 -17.07
N LEU A 692 21.96 -14.75 -16.45
CA LEU A 692 22.16 -13.33 -16.11
C LEU A 692 23.14 -13.14 -14.94
N CYS A 693 23.20 -14.09 -13.99
CA CYS A 693 24.26 -14.14 -12.96
C CYS A 693 25.64 -14.32 -13.60
N ALA A 694 25.80 -15.29 -14.50
CA ALA A 694 27.04 -15.51 -15.22
C ALA A 694 27.42 -14.31 -16.12
N ALA A 695 26.44 -13.60 -16.68
CA ALA A 695 26.66 -12.35 -17.41
C ALA A 695 27.15 -11.21 -16.50
N ALA A 696 26.63 -11.11 -15.26
CA ALA A 696 27.08 -10.16 -14.25
C ALA A 696 28.53 -10.46 -13.80
N GLU A 697 28.89 -11.73 -13.58
CA GLU A 697 30.25 -12.13 -13.24
C GLU A 697 31.25 -11.81 -14.37
N LYS A 698 30.91 -12.16 -15.62
CA LYS A 698 31.70 -11.79 -16.81
C LYS A 698 31.84 -10.27 -16.94
N HIS A 699 30.82 -9.49 -16.55
CA HIS A 699 30.91 -8.03 -16.50
C HIS A 699 31.86 -7.54 -15.41
N ARG A 700 31.73 -8.02 -14.17
CA ARG A 700 32.63 -7.71 -13.04
C ARG A 700 34.09 -8.02 -13.37
N ALA A 701 34.36 -9.20 -13.92
CA ALA A 701 35.71 -9.61 -14.32
C ALA A 701 36.32 -8.65 -15.36
N ARG A 702 35.53 -8.13 -16.32
CA ARG A 702 35.99 -7.11 -17.28
C ARG A 702 36.20 -5.74 -16.64
N MET A 703 35.36 -5.34 -15.69
CA MET A 703 35.54 -4.10 -14.91
C MET A 703 36.83 -4.14 -14.08
N THR A 704 37.07 -5.22 -13.32
CA THR A 704 38.28 -5.38 -12.52
C THR A 704 39.55 -5.51 -13.36
N ARG A 705 39.46 -6.05 -14.58
CA ARG A 705 40.55 -6.10 -15.57
C ARG A 705 40.82 -4.77 -16.30
N ARG A 706 40.23 -3.65 -15.87
CA ARG A 706 40.59 -2.29 -16.30
C ARG A 706 41.23 -1.50 -15.14
N PRO A 707 42.54 -1.64 -14.89
CA PRO A 707 43.22 -0.80 -13.91
C PRO A 707 43.34 0.64 -14.41
N THR A 708 42.77 1.59 -13.67
CA THR A 708 43.33 2.94 -13.45
C THR A 708 44.07 3.63 -14.63
N GLU A 709 43.49 3.72 -15.81
CA GLU A 709 43.93 4.64 -16.89
C GLU A 709 43.51 6.11 -16.68
N VAL A 710 43.18 6.49 -15.45
CA VAL A 710 43.00 7.88 -15.05
C VAL A 710 44.30 8.34 -14.37
N PRO A 711 45.14 9.17 -15.02
CA PRO A 711 46.29 9.75 -14.35
C PRO A 711 45.82 10.52 -13.10
N PRO A 712 46.56 10.49 -11.98
CA PRO A 712 46.22 11.33 -10.84
C PRO A 712 46.19 12.80 -11.31
N PRO A 713 45.22 13.61 -10.86
CA PRO A 713 45.15 15.01 -11.26
C PRO A 713 46.48 15.68 -10.88
N ARG A 714 47.17 16.27 -11.88
CA ARG A 714 48.42 17.00 -11.64
C ARG A 714 48.15 18.03 -10.54
N ARG A 715 48.84 17.90 -9.41
CA ARG A 715 48.91 18.99 -8.43
C ARG A 715 49.48 20.18 -9.17
N GLY A 716 48.70 21.25 -9.32
CA GLY A 716 49.21 22.51 -9.83
C GLY A 716 50.29 23.01 -8.89
N GLU A 717 51.45 23.36 -9.44
CA GLU A 717 52.54 23.96 -8.68
C GLU A 717 52.12 25.36 -8.21
N ASP A 718 52.64 25.80 -7.07
CA ASP A 718 52.27 27.08 -6.46
C ASP A 718 52.77 28.29 -7.29
N THR A 719 51.97 28.70 -8.28
CA THR A 719 52.10 30.03 -8.89
C THR A 719 51.62 31.08 -7.90
N ALA A 720 52.51 31.46 -6.96
CA ALA A 720 52.23 32.43 -5.91
C ALA A 720 51.84 33.79 -6.51
N VAL A 721 50.54 34.12 -6.44
CA VAL A 721 50.03 35.41 -6.90
C VAL A 721 50.38 36.49 -5.87
N VAL A 722 51.51 37.16 -6.08
CA VAL A 722 51.95 38.31 -5.28
C VAL A 722 50.91 39.42 -5.36
N MET A 723 50.31 39.78 -4.21
CA MET A 723 49.38 40.89 -4.07
C MET A 723 50.14 42.19 -3.74
N PRO A 724 50.09 43.24 -4.59
CA PRO A 724 50.61 44.56 -4.23
C PRO A 724 49.70 45.25 -3.20
N GLN A 725 50.27 45.83 -2.15
CA GLN A 725 49.53 46.68 -1.21
C GLN A 725 49.27 48.10 -1.76
N PRO A 726 48.26 48.82 -1.24
CA PRO A 726 47.77 50.06 -1.85
C PRO A 726 48.54 51.32 -1.43
N SER A 727 48.80 52.22 -2.39
CA SER A 727 49.37 53.56 -2.14
C SER A 727 48.47 54.69 -2.69
N ARG A 728 47.89 55.44 -1.76
CA ARG A 728 47.04 56.65 -1.90
C ARG A 728 47.46 57.63 -3.02
N ARG A 729 46.48 58.18 -3.76
CA ARG A 729 45.93 59.56 -3.64
C ARG A 729 44.98 59.88 -4.80
N GLY A 730 44.03 60.78 -4.58
CA GLY A 730 42.91 61.12 -5.46
C GLY A 730 41.71 61.46 -4.59
#